data_AF-A0AAN0VI08-F1
#
_entry.id   AF-A0AAN0VI08-F1
#
_cell.length_a   1.000
_cell.length_b   1.000
_cell.length_c   1.000
_cell.angle_alpha   90.00
_cell.angle_beta   90.00
_cell.angle_gamma   90.00
#
_symmetry.space_group_name_H-M   'P 1'
#
loop_
_entity.id
_entity.type
_entity.pdbx_description
1 polymer ?
#
loop_
_entity_poly.entity_id
_entity_poly.type
_entity_poly.pdbx_seq_one_letter_code
_entity_poly.pdbx_strand_id
1 'polypeptide(L)'
;MFCPLQPIESNKYYFVKVIANKHIFQVITAIIISIILPFSLQASERKTEFEVQALLSALGYDIGEIDGIFGAKSKSALVQFENTNKIGSALKLEESTTLLLSEKYFGEKFIPINLDWNGNFIVPLEVLKKFNSAPQKKINFLCGKNPESSVNRLNDNLKRPIPLRLSGYNSRMDNRINVPHAEQLSLATIDFSHLATIAMGGISETYTEDAMKFTEDAMKLLFYWASGEAFLDTVQCTNSGVLKKECTEWTQPDGQDLSLIKDHGTVQMEMMHLSYGYYMSLANQNVNDPRHIVIKKWFGEFFQRNKSPDMENLTFGMDHSWSWPKILQNQIEGKSSINLIKSLLDHIDQNVFEDGSIKDRTTRGNRALWYHNDGMKEILVTLEIARRHGLKIPDKLNKKVEKAGELFLKGFQDNSYLDRWAKVAHNAIYEPGYQDFKNSITDMPNNNSWFYIFAYRYPNSTVTEELLSLIYKGQDETLGSKDGQIGFGLGCVYSTINDNILLPQLTDKISLLSFDDVDIIERPKRMISATETFQVLDVKLTNVSLDGDFIGNPRFSILLDFKNHMYKHSKTFLYRITFPTKSLKSDALLDVKDCYHITYRENNGQVEALRYLIGNGARFNECILKLMQPKRVEFLKSLENSLPSVIDRGLAHVPDRREFHMLALEKAQNQ
;
A
#
# COMPACT_ATOMS: atom_id res chain seq x y z
N MET A 1 -80.75 -39.94 -20.50
CA MET A 1 -80.46 -41.39 -20.44
C MET A 1 -78.98 -41.54 -20.81
N PHE A 2 -78.16 -41.90 -19.82
CA PHE A 2 -76.76 -42.42 -19.84
C PHE A 2 -75.55 -41.62 -20.41
N CYS A 3 -74.54 -41.50 -19.52
CA CYS A 3 -73.09 -41.14 -19.61
C CYS A 3 -72.27 -41.82 -20.74
N PRO A 4 -70.94 -41.55 -20.91
CA PRO A 4 -70.06 -40.45 -20.44
C PRO A 4 -69.12 -39.87 -21.53
N LEU A 5 -68.33 -38.84 -21.19
CA LEU A 5 -67.25 -38.22 -22.00
C LEU A 5 -65.84 -38.64 -21.52
N GLN A 6 -64.97 -39.04 -22.45
CA GLN A 6 -63.49 -38.90 -22.45
C GLN A 6 -62.92 -39.50 -23.78
N PRO A 7 -61.68 -39.20 -24.19
CA PRO A 7 -60.95 -37.92 -24.27
C PRO A 7 -60.46 -37.63 -25.71
N ILE A 8 -60.07 -36.39 -26.04
CA ILE A 8 -59.40 -36.07 -27.32
C ILE A 8 -57.98 -35.56 -27.05
N GLU A 9 -57.01 -36.30 -27.61
CA GLU A 9 -55.61 -35.92 -27.71
C GLU A 9 -55.31 -35.04 -28.92
N SER A 10 -54.29 -34.20 -28.72
CA SER A 10 -53.38 -33.60 -29.70
C SER A 10 -53.87 -32.42 -30.53
N ASN A 11 -53.31 -31.24 -30.25
CA ASN A 11 -53.13 -30.19 -31.24
C ASN A 11 -51.67 -29.71 -31.22
N LYS A 12 -50.99 -29.91 -32.36
CA LYS A 12 -49.63 -29.45 -32.65
C LYS A 12 -49.62 -27.94 -32.82
N TYR A 13 -48.76 -27.24 -32.07
CA TYR A 13 -48.36 -25.87 -32.40
C TYR A 13 -46.93 -25.87 -32.97
N TYR A 14 -46.80 -25.35 -34.19
CA TYR A 14 -45.52 -25.11 -34.84
C TYR A 14 -44.82 -23.92 -34.17
N PHE A 15 -43.70 -24.17 -33.47
CA PHE A 15 -42.78 -23.11 -33.08
C PHE A 15 -41.90 -22.74 -34.29
N VAL A 16 -42.10 -21.52 -34.82
CA VAL A 16 -41.10 -20.90 -35.69
C VAL A 16 -39.93 -20.49 -34.80
N LYS A 17 -38.83 -21.24 -34.90
CA LYS A 17 -37.58 -20.93 -34.21
C LYS A 17 -36.89 -19.79 -34.97
N VAL A 18 -37.17 -18.55 -34.60
CA VAL A 18 -36.37 -17.40 -35.06
C VAL A 18 -35.02 -17.50 -34.35
N ILE A 19 -34.00 -17.94 -35.08
CA ILE A 19 -32.60 -17.86 -34.62
C ILE A 19 -32.18 -16.40 -34.75
N ALA A 20 -32.49 -15.61 -33.72
CA ALA A 20 -31.91 -14.28 -33.56
C ALA A 20 -30.54 -14.43 -32.90
N ASN A 21 -29.52 -13.90 -33.56
CA ASN A 21 -28.12 -13.96 -33.11
C ASN A 21 -27.96 -13.28 -31.74
N LYS A 22 -27.19 -13.88 -30.81
CA LYS A 22 -26.98 -13.41 -29.43
C LYS A 22 -26.53 -11.93 -29.36
N HIS A 23 -25.85 -11.46 -30.41
CA HIS A 23 -25.42 -10.08 -30.58
C HIS A 23 -26.56 -9.08 -30.81
N ILE A 24 -27.66 -9.47 -31.45
CA ILE A 24 -28.80 -8.57 -31.72
C ILE A 24 -29.57 -8.27 -30.43
N PHE A 25 -29.69 -9.25 -29.52
CA PHE A 25 -30.31 -9.04 -28.21
C PHE A 25 -29.45 -8.16 -27.30
N GLN A 26 -28.12 -8.28 -27.35
CA GLN A 26 -27.19 -7.39 -26.63
C GLN A 26 -27.28 -5.94 -27.11
N VAL A 27 -27.42 -5.72 -28.42
CA VAL A 27 -27.54 -4.36 -29.02
C VAL A 27 -28.89 -3.73 -28.70
N ILE A 28 -29.99 -4.48 -28.79
CA ILE A 28 -31.33 -3.94 -28.48
C ILE A 28 -31.47 -3.63 -26.97
N THR A 29 -30.86 -4.45 -26.10
CA THR A 29 -30.83 -4.18 -24.64
C THR A 29 -30.00 -2.94 -24.32
N ALA A 30 -28.88 -2.72 -25.01
CA ALA A 30 -28.07 -1.50 -24.86
C ALA A 30 -28.81 -0.22 -25.31
N ILE A 31 -29.60 -0.30 -26.40
CA ILE A 31 -30.36 0.85 -26.91
C ILE A 31 -31.53 1.21 -25.98
N ILE A 32 -32.19 0.23 -25.36
CA ILE A 32 -33.30 0.49 -24.41
C ILE A 32 -32.78 1.06 -23.08
N ILE A 33 -31.56 0.68 -22.64
CA ILE A 33 -30.90 1.28 -21.46
C ILE A 33 -30.56 2.76 -21.70
N SER A 34 -30.24 3.16 -22.94
CA SER A 34 -29.95 4.56 -23.28
C SER A 34 -31.17 5.51 -23.24
N ILE A 35 -32.40 4.99 -23.25
CA ILE A 35 -33.63 5.81 -23.35
C ILE A 35 -34.26 6.06 -21.97
N ILE A 36 -33.87 5.33 -20.90
CA ILE A 36 -34.52 5.38 -19.58
C ILE A 36 -33.68 6.10 -18.48
N LEU A 37 -32.51 6.65 -18.78
CA LEU A 37 -31.68 7.33 -17.76
C LEU A 37 -31.63 8.86 -17.91
N PRO A 38 -32.55 9.62 -17.27
CA PRO A 38 -32.26 11.00 -16.87
C PRO A 38 -31.62 11.08 -15.46
N PHE A 39 -31.36 9.97 -14.77
CA PHE A 39 -30.82 9.98 -13.41
C PHE A 39 -29.29 10.22 -13.30
N SER A 40 -28.56 10.27 -14.41
CA SER A 40 -27.09 10.44 -14.41
C SER A 40 -26.61 11.89 -14.50
N LEU A 41 -27.43 12.85 -14.95
CA LEU A 41 -26.99 14.26 -15.07
C LEU A 41 -26.89 14.97 -13.71
N GLN A 42 -27.79 14.67 -12.76
CA GLN A 42 -27.90 15.45 -11.52
C GLN A 42 -26.78 15.16 -10.50
N ALA A 43 -26.13 13.99 -10.58
CA ALA A 43 -24.96 13.65 -9.76
C ALA A 43 -23.67 14.29 -10.29
N SER A 44 -23.58 14.54 -11.60
CA SER A 44 -22.44 15.18 -12.26
C SER A 44 -22.32 16.67 -11.88
N GLU A 45 -23.45 17.39 -11.88
CA GLU A 45 -23.50 18.83 -11.57
C GLU A 45 -22.97 19.13 -10.16
N ARG A 46 -23.37 18.33 -9.16
CA ARG A 46 -22.99 18.59 -7.76
C ARG A 46 -21.54 18.27 -7.39
N LYS A 47 -20.93 17.34 -8.13
CA LYS A 47 -19.52 16.98 -7.99
C LYS A 47 -18.60 18.18 -8.30
N THR A 48 -19.03 19.01 -9.24
CA THR A 48 -18.29 20.19 -9.70
C THR A 48 -18.24 21.30 -8.65
N GLU A 49 -19.31 21.48 -7.89
CA GLU A 49 -19.42 22.56 -6.89
C GLU A 49 -18.38 22.44 -5.79
N PHE A 50 -18.18 21.23 -5.26
CA PHE A 50 -17.17 20.95 -4.24
C PHE A 50 -15.76 21.25 -4.74
N GLU A 51 -15.42 20.79 -5.96
CA GLU A 51 -14.09 21.00 -6.52
C GLU A 51 -13.81 22.47 -6.84
N VAL A 52 -14.80 23.19 -7.40
CA VAL A 52 -14.70 24.63 -7.62
C VAL A 52 -14.48 25.38 -6.31
N GLN A 53 -15.22 25.06 -5.23
CA GLN A 53 -14.99 25.64 -3.90
C GLN A 53 -13.56 25.36 -3.40
N ALA A 54 -13.10 24.11 -3.51
CA ALA A 54 -11.79 23.73 -3.02
C ALA A 54 -10.65 24.44 -3.76
N LEU A 55 -10.73 24.52 -5.10
CA LEU A 55 -9.74 25.19 -5.92
C LEU A 55 -9.75 26.71 -5.69
N LEU A 56 -10.92 27.33 -5.59
CA LEU A 56 -11.03 28.75 -5.23
C LEU A 56 -10.42 29.03 -3.85
N SER A 57 -10.71 28.18 -2.85
CA SER A 57 -10.08 28.30 -1.53
C SER A 57 -8.57 28.17 -1.62
N ALA A 58 -8.06 27.21 -2.39
CA ALA A 58 -6.62 26.97 -2.55
C ALA A 58 -5.90 28.10 -3.32
N LEU A 59 -6.63 28.81 -4.19
CA LEU A 59 -6.18 30.04 -4.86
C LEU A 59 -6.27 31.28 -3.96
N GLY A 60 -6.80 31.15 -2.74
CA GLY A 60 -6.84 32.22 -1.73
C GLY A 60 -8.13 33.04 -1.67
N TYR A 61 -9.19 32.62 -2.35
CA TYR A 61 -10.50 33.28 -2.27
C TYR A 61 -11.30 32.81 -1.04
N ASP A 62 -12.03 33.72 -0.37
CA ASP A 62 -12.94 33.37 0.73
C ASP A 62 -14.24 32.76 0.19
N ILE A 63 -14.32 31.43 0.24
CA ILE A 63 -15.49 30.66 -0.20
C ILE A 63 -16.46 30.31 0.94
N GLY A 64 -16.10 30.56 2.21
CA GLY A 64 -16.79 29.98 3.36
C GLY A 64 -16.29 28.55 3.68
N GLU A 65 -17.20 27.57 3.71
CA GLU A 65 -16.89 26.15 3.92
C GLU A 65 -16.81 25.41 2.57
N ILE A 66 -15.94 24.40 2.47
CA ILE A 66 -15.87 23.50 1.31
C ILE A 66 -16.85 22.35 1.55
N ASP A 67 -18.12 22.58 1.25
CA ASP A 67 -19.24 21.71 1.59
C ASP A 67 -20.05 21.24 0.36
N GLY A 68 -19.68 21.68 -0.84
CA GLY A 68 -20.42 21.45 -2.08
C GLY A 68 -21.68 22.32 -2.22
N ILE A 69 -22.00 23.19 -1.26
CA ILE A 69 -23.15 24.09 -1.32
C ILE A 69 -22.68 25.45 -1.83
N PHE A 70 -22.93 25.74 -3.10
CA PHE A 70 -22.44 26.95 -3.77
C PHE A 70 -23.20 28.23 -3.36
N GLY A 71 -22.99 28.68 -2.12
CA GLY A 71 -23.66 29.81 -1.48
C GLY A 71 -23.12 31.19 -1.93
N ALA A 72 -23.58 32.24 -1.24
CA ALA A 72 -23.24 33.63 -1.59
C ALA A 72 -21.73 33.92 -1.58
N LYS A 73 -20.99 33.35 -0.61
CA LYS A 73 -19.52 33.48 -0.55
C LYS A 73 -18.83 32.80 -1.72
N SER A 74 -19.17 31.54 -2.02
CA SER A 74 -18.60 30.80 -3.15
C SER A 74 -18.90 31.49 -4.50
N LYS A 75 -20.12 32.02 -4.68
CA LYS A 75 -20.48 32.85 -5.83
C LYS A 75 -19.64 34.12 -5.93
N SER A 76 -19.45 34.83 -4.80
CA SER A 76 -18.61 36.02 -4.76
C SER A 76 -17.16 35.71 -5.10
N ALA A 77 -16.61 34.61 -4.57
CA ALA A 77 -15.27 34.14 -4.85
C ALA A 77 -15.07 33.80 -6.35
N LEU A 78 -16.05 33.14 -6.98
CA LEU A 78 -16.00 32.85 -8.42
C LEU A 78 -15.98 34.14 -9.25
N VAL A 79 -16.83 35.13 -8.92
CA VAL A 79 -16.83 36.45 -9.57
C VAL A 79 -15.52 37.20 -9.34
N GLN A 80 -14.94 37.12 -8.16
CA GLN A 80 -13.61 37.70 -7.89
C GLN A 80 -12.52 37.04 -8.74
N PHE A 81 -12.59 35.72 -8.89
CA PHE A 81 -11.68 34.98 -9.77
C PHE A 81 -11.83 35.40 -11.23
N GLU A 82 -13.06 35.53 -11.73
CA GLU A 82 -13.36 36.02 -13.09
C GLU A 82 -12.76 37.40 -13.33
N ASN A 83 -13.01 38.34 -12.42
CA ASN A 83 -12.49 39.71 -12.51
C ASN A 83 -10.95 39.75 -12.47
N THR A 84 -10.35 38.98 -11.56
CA THR A 84 -8.88 38.90 -11.42
C THR A 84 -8.21 38.35 -12.68
N ASN A 85 -8.87 37.40 -13.35
CA ASN A 85 -8.35 36.74 -14.55
C ASN A 85 -8.88 37.33 -15.86
N LYS A 86 -9.64 38.44 -15.82
CA LYS A 86 -10.22 39.13 -16.99
C LYS A 86 -11.11 38.22 -17.86
N ILE A 87 -11.88 37.34 -17.22
CA ILE A 87 -12.81 36.44 -17.91
C ILE A 87 -14.06 37.24 -18.28
N GLY A 88 -14.31 37.42 -19.58
CA GLY A 88 -15.37 38.29 -20.10
C GLY A 88 -16.80 37.73 -20.01
N SER A 89 -16.95 36.51 -19.49
CA SER A 89 -18.24 35.82 -19.36
C SER A 89 -18.32 35.10 -18.02
N ALA A 90 -19.50 35.10 -17.40
CA ALA A 90 -19.74 34.36 -16.17
C ALA A 90 -19.50 32.85 -16.38
N LEU A 91 -18.66 32.27 -15.54
CA LEU A 91 -18.35 30.85 -15.50
C LEU A 91 -19.55 30.08 -14.94
N LYS A 92 -19.79 28.90 -15.52
CA LYS A 92 -20.82 27.96 -15.04
C LYS A 92 -20.17 26.88 -14.18
N LEU A 93 -20.93 26.29 -13.27
CA LEU A 93 -20.47 25.17 -12.45
C LEU A 93 -20.49 23.87 -13.27
N GLU A 94 -19.55 23.78 -14.19
CA GLU A 94 -19.36 22.67 -15.11
C GLU A 94 -17.87 22.31 -15.20
N GLU A 95 -17.57 21.17 -15.81
CA GLU A 95 -16.21 20.63 -15.96
C GLU A 95 -15.22 21.70 -16.43
N SER A 96 -15.57 22.48 -17.46
CA SER A 96 -14.72 23.54 -18.04
C SER A 96 -14.19 24.55 -17.01
N THR A 97 -15.00 24.91 -16.01
CA THR A 97 -14.60 25.82 -14.93
C THR A 97 -13.64 25.15 -13.95
N THR A 98 -13.87 23.89 -13.63
CA THR A 98 -12.94 23.09 -12.82
C THR A 98 -11.59 22.97 -13.50
N LEU A 99 -11.56 22.81 -14.83
CA LEU A 99 -10.32 22.72 -15.62
C LEU A 99 -9.53 24.01 -15.48
N LEU A 100 -10.20 25.13 -15.73
CA LEU A 100 -9.58 26.44 -15.68
C LEU A 100 -9.01 26.75 -14.29
N LEU A 101 -9.77 26.47 -13.23
CA LEU A 101 -9.30 26.67 -11.86
C LEU A 101 -8.13 25.73 -11.51
N SER A 102 -8.19 24.48 -11.97
CA SER A 102 -7.12 23.50 -11.80
C SER A 102 -5.85 23.94 -12.53
N GLU A 103 -5.95 24.38 -13.78
CA GLU A 103 -4.86 24.96 -14.56
C GLU A 103 -4.22 26.14 -13.85
N LYS A 104 -5.02 27.04 -13.26
CA LYS A 104 -4.50 28.17 -12.49
C LYS A 104 -3.80 27.74 -11.21
N TYR A 105 -4.29 26.71 -10.54
CA TYR A 105 -3.72 26.25 -9.28
C TYR A 105 -2.46 25.38 -9.48
N PHE A 106 -2.53 24.39 -10.35
CA PHE A 106 -1.45 23.42 -10.60
C PHE A 106 -0.45 23.91 -11.65
N GLY A 107 -0.89 24.71 -12.62
CA GLY A 107 -0.11 25.17 -13.78
C GLY A 107 -0.35 24.31 -15.03
N GLU A 108 -0.23 24.90 -16.22
CA GLU A 108 -0.53 24.25 -17.52
C GLU A 108 0.26 22.96 -17.78
N LYS A 109 1.50 22.86 -17.27
CA LYS A 109 2.35 21.65 -17.39
C LYS A 109 2.00 20.54 -16.41
N PHE A 110 1.19 20.87 -15.41
CA PHE A 110 0.80 19.98 -14.31
C PHE A 110 -0.72 19.82 -14.26
N ILE A 111 -1.41 20.15 -15.36
CA ILE A 111 -2.79 19.71 -15.58
C ILE A 111 -2.77 18.21 -15.34
N PRO A 112 -3.39 17.72 -14.25
CA PRO A 112 -3.50 16.29 -14.07
C PRO A 112 -4.12 15.75 -15.35
N ILE A 113 -3.54 14.69 -15.93
CA ILE A 113 -4.03 14.08 -17.19
C ILE A 113 -5.55 13.79 -17.13
N ASN A 114 -6.11 13.75 -15.91
CA ASN A 114 -7.53 13.76 -15.63
C ASN A 114 -8.00 15.09 -15.04
N LEU A 115 -8.45 15.93 -15.96
CA LEU A 115 -9.13 17.22 -15.86
C LEU A 115 -10.33 17.25 -14.86
N ASP A 116 -10.82 16.09 -14.45
CA ASP A 116 -11.97 15.89 -13.57
C ASP A 116 -11.55 15.32 -12.20
N TRP A 117 -10.69 16.02 -11.46
CA TRP A 117 -10.11 15.46 -10.22
C TRP A 117 -11.11 15.50 -9.05
N ASN A 118 -11.90 14.45 -8.91
CA ASN A 118 -13.08 14.38 -8.02
C ASN A 118 -13.25 13.00 -7.33
N GLY A 119 -12.20 12.18 -7.31
CA GLY A 119 -12.12 10.92 -6.57
C GLY A 119 -11.16 10.94 -5.38
N ASN A 120 -10.41 12.03 -5.19
CA ASN A 120 -9.57 12.20 -4.02
C ASN A 120 -10.33 12.93 -2.91
N PHE A 121 -10.75 12.16 -1.90
CA PHE A 121 -11.38 12.66 -0.69
C PHE A 121 -10.41 12.74 0.50
N ILE A 122 -9.18 12.23 0.35
CA ILE A 122 -8.19 12.09 1.43
C ILE A 122 -7.09 13.15 1.34
N VAL A 123 -6.42 13.29 0.19
CA VAL A 123 -5.16 14.02 0.08
C VAL A 123 -5.38 15.53 -0.13
N PRO A 124 -4.85 16.44 0.69
CA PRO A 124 -5.07 17.87 0.50
C PRO A 124 -4.43 18.44 -0.77
N LEU A 125 -5.07 19.44 -1.39
CA LEU A 125 -4.66 20.03 -2.67
C LEU A 125 -3.18 20.49 -2.69
N GLU A 126 -2.66 21.01 -1.57
CA GLU A 126 -1.28 21.46 -1.48
C GLU A 126 -0.28 20.29 -1.51
N VAL A 127 -0.67 19.13 -0.97
CA VAL A 127 0.14 17.90 -1.00
C VAL A 127 0.23 17.40 -2.43
N LEU A 128 -0.88 17.39 -3.16
CA LEU A 128 -0.89 16.92 -4.55
C LEU A 128 -0.20 17.86 -5.49
N LYS A 129 -0.32 19.17 -5.27
CA LYS A 129 0.43 20.14 -6.06
C LYS A 129 1.94 19.87 -5.95
N LYS A 130 2.44 19.62 -4.74
CA LYS A 130 3.84 19.23 -4.52
C LYS A 130 4.17 17.87 -5.15
N PHE A 131 3.28 16.89 -5.01
CA PHE A 131 3.48 15.54 -5.57
C PHE A 131 3.58 15.57 -7.10
N ASN A 132 2.63 16.23 -7.76
CA ASN A 132 2.61 16.39 -9.23
C ASN A 132 3.79 17.22 -9.74
N SER A 133 4.35 18.10 -8.90
CA SER A 133 5.54 18.88 -9.25
C SER A 133 6.85 18.13 -9.01
N ALA A 134 6.82 16.95 -8.38
CA ALA A 134 8.03 16.22 -8.04
C ALA A 134 8.67 15.58 -9.28
N PRO A 135 10.01 15.37 -9.28
CA PRO A 135 10.67 14.71 -10.40
C PRO A 135 10.10 13.31 -10.63
N GLN A 136 9.70 12.99 -11.86
CA GLN A 136 9.11 11.68 -12.18
C GLN A 136 10.00 10.51 -11.74
N LYS A 137 11.32 10.64 -11.86
CA LYS A 137 12.26 9.61 -11.39
C LYS A 137 12.08 9.29 -9.89
N LYS A 138 11.81 10.31 -9.07
CA LYS A 138 11.53 10.16 -7.64
C LYS A 138 10.19 9.45 -7.42
N ILE A 139 9.16 9.86 -8.17
CA ILE A 139 7.82 9.23 -8.13
C ILE A 139 7.94 7.74 -8.52
N ASN A 140 8.52 7.41 -9.67
CA ASN A 140 8.65 6.03 -10.14
C ASN A 140 9.41 5.16 -9.12
N PHE A 141 10.47 5.70 -8.52
CA PHE A 141 11.25 4.97 -7.52
C PHE A 141 10.44 4.68 -6.24
N LEU A 142 9.68 5.65 -5.74
CA LEU A 142 8.95 5.51 -4.47
C LEU A 142 7.57 4.85 -4.62
N CYS A 143 6.98 4.92 -5.80
CA CYS A 143 5.60 4.53 -6.05
C CYS A 143 5.47 3.26 -6.90
N GLY A 144 6.49 2.86 -7.67
CA GLY A 144 6.38 1.77 -8.64
C GLY A 144 7.52 0.78 -8.68
N LYS A 145 8.19 0.59 -7.56
CA LYS A 145 9.27 -0.40 -7.44
C LYS A 145 8.73 -1.82 -7.28
N ASN A 146 9.35 -2.79 -7.94
CA ASN A 146 9.05 -4.23 -7.84
C ASN A 146 7.56 -4.63 -8.04
N PRO A 147 6.87 -4.14 -9.10
CA PRO A 147 5.44 -4.43 -9.30
C PRO A 147 5.15 -5.87 -9.71
N GLU A 148 6.13 -6.61 -10.23
CA GLU A 148 5.96 -7.94 -10.81
C GLU A 148 5.29 -8.93 -9.86
N SER A 149 5.64 -8.89 -8.57
CA SER A 149 5.05 -9.80 -7.58
C SER A 149 3.54 -9.56 -7.42
N SER A 150 3.12 -8.29 -7.38
CA SER A 150 1.71 -7.90 -7.31
C SER A 150 0.98 -8.23 -8.59
N VAL A 151 1.60 -7.96 -9.75
CA VAL A 151 1.03 -8.31 -11.07
C VAL A 151 0.82 -9.81 -11.21
N ASN A 152 1.80 -10.63 -10.82
CA ASN A 152 1.70 -12.09 -10.91
C ASN A 152 0.57 -12.63 -10.02
N ARG A 153 0.46 -12.16 -8.78
CA ARG A 153 -0.62 -12.57 -7.87
C ARG A 153 -2.01 -12.08 -8.34
N LEU A 154 -2.09 -10.91 -8.96
CA LEU A 154 -3.33 -10.43 -9.59
C LEU A 154 -3.71 -11.28 -10.80
N ASN A 155 -2.74 -11.62 -11.66
CA ASN A 155 -2.98 -12.50 -12.79
C ASN A 155 -3.40 -13.91 -12.37
N ASP A 156 -2.87 -14.42 -11.25
CA ASP A 156 -3.31 -15.69 -10.68
C ASP A 156 -4.73 -15.60 -10.12
N ASN A 157 -5.14 -14.44 -9.59
CA ASN A 157 -6.53 -14.19 -9.23
C ASN A 157 -7.47 -14.25 -10.44
N LEU A 158 -7.07 -13.71 -11.59
CA LEU A 158 -7.86 -13.75 -12.83
C LEU A 158 -8.04 -15.18 -13.39
N LYS A 159 -7.18 -16.13 -13.01
CA LYS A 159 -7.28 -17.55 -13.41
C LYS A 159 -8.18 -18.38 -12.49
N ARG A 160 -8.50 -17.85 -11.30
CA ARG A 160 -9.36 -18.55 -10.31
C ARG A 160 -10.83 -18.24 -10.56
N PRO A 161 -11.76 -19.13 -10.17
CA PRO A 161 -13.18 -18.82 -10.19
C PRO A 161 -13.49 -17.55 -9.39
N ILE A 162 -14.49 -16.80 -9.84
CA ILE A 162 -14.94 -15.57 -9.18
C ILE A 162 -15.44 -15.93 -7.77
N PRO A 163 -14.87 -15.34 -6.71
CA PRO A 163 -15.31 -15.62 -5.35
C PRO A 163 -16.65 -14.96 -5.09
N LEU A 164 -17.71 -15.75 -4.91
CA LEU A 164 -19.07 -15.21 -4.73
C LEU A 164 -19.35 -14.76 -3.30
N ARG A 165 -18.77 -15.43 -2.30
CA ARG A 165 -19.00 -15.15 -0.88
C ARG A 165 -17.76 -15.37 -0.05
N LEU A 166 -17.66 -14.62 1.04
CA LEU A 166 -16.84 -14.94 2.19
C LEU A 166 -17.76 -15.45 3.29
N SER A 167 -17.46 -16.60 3.90
CA SER A 167 -18.25 -17.11 5.02
C SER A 167 -17.44 -17.99 5.95
N GLY A 168 -17.68 -17.81 7.25
CA GLY A 168 -17.23 -18.74 8.28
C GLY A 168 -16.23 -18.14 9.25
N TYR A 169 -16.04 -16.82 9.30
CA TYR A 169 -15.27 -16.22 10.39
C TYR A 169 -15.92 -16.51 11.74
N ASN A 170 -15.08 -16.76 12.74
CA ASN A 170 -15.49 -16.64 14.13
C ASN A 170 -15.30 -15.20 14.62
N SER A 171 -15.87 -14.87 15.78
CA SER A 171 -15.79 -13.52 16.37
C SER A 171 -14.36 -13.04 16.62
N ARG A 172 -13.43 -13.96 16.95
CA ARG A 172 -11.99 -13.66 17.11
C ARG A 172 -11.24 -13.42 15.79
N MET A 173 -11.79 -13.90 14.68
CA MET A 173 -11.17 -13.98 13.34
C MET A 173 -9.83 -14.73 13.31
N ASP A 174 -9.54 -15.58 14.30
CA ASP A 174 -8.32 -16.39 14.36
C ASP A 174 -8.35 -17.61 13.42
N ASN A 175 -9.49 -17.86 12.78
CA ASN A 175 -9.69 -18.93 11.81
C ASN A 175 -9.53 -18.51 10.34
N ARG A 176 -8.96 -17.33 10.05
CA ARG A 176 -8.83 -16.76 8.70
C ARG A 176 -8.34 -17.75 7.63
N ILE A 177 -7.36 -18.59 7.96
CA ILE A 177 -6.78 -19.57 7.03
C ILE A 177 -7.80 -20.63 6.56
N ASN A 178 -8.85 -20.87 7.35
CA ASN A 178 -9.91 -21.83 7.07
C ASN A 178 -11.14 -21.18 6.41
N VAL A 179 -11.17 -19.86 6.29
CA VAL A 179 -12.29 -19.12 5.68
C VAL A 179 -12.07 -19.04 4.17
N PRO A 180 -12.94 -19.67 3.35
CA PRO A 180 -12.80 -19.63 1.90
C PRO A 180 -12.72 -18.20 1.37
N HIS A 181 -11.80 -17.98 0.43
CA HIS A 181 -11.56 -16.70 -0.25
C HIS A 181 -11.05 -15.54 0.63
N ALA A 182 -10.89 -15.71 1.95
CA ALA A 182 -10.40 -14.64 2.83
C ALA A 182 -8.96 -14.18 2.48
N GLU A 183 -8.06 -15.12 2.25
CA GLU A 183 -6.70 -14.81 1.81
C GLU A 183 -6.69 -14.23 0.39
N GLN A 184 -7.52 -14.78 -0.50
CA GLN A 184 -7.65 -14.30 -1.88
C GLN A 184 -8.09 -12.83 -1.92
N LEU A 185 -9.10 -12.46 -1.14
CA LEU A 185 -9.61 -11.10 -1.01
C LEU A 185 -8.53 -10.14 -0.54
N SER A 186 -7.93 -10.44 0.61
CA SER A 186 -6.96 -9.57 1.26
C SER A 186 -5.67 -9.37 0.45
N LEU A 187 -5.15 -10.42 -0.21
CA LEU A 187 -4.00 -10.29 -1.10
C LEU A 187 -4.34 -9.47 -2.35
N ALA A 188 -5.52 -9.69 -2.94
CA ALA A 188 -5.96 -8.91 -4.09
C ALA A 188 -6.08 -7.42 -3.77
N THR A 189 -6.58 -7.05 -2.59
CA THR A 189 -6.63 -5.64 -2.16
C THR A 189 -5.24 -5.03 -2.00
N ILE A 190 -4.30 -5.74 -1.37
CA ILE A 190 -2.90 -5.27 -1.22
C ILE A 190 -2.26 -5.08 -2.59
N ASP A 191 -2.37 -6.08 -3.48
CA ASP A 191 -1.75 -6.03 -4.80
C ASP A 191 -2.39 -4.97 -5.71
N PHE A 192 -3.72 -4.84 -5.65
CA PHE A 192 -4.43 -3.75 -6.29
C PHE A 192 -3.94 -2.39 -5.78
N SER A 193 -3.76 -2.23 -4.46
CA SER A 193 -3.30 -0.96 -3.87
C SER A 193 -1.93 -0.54 -4.41
N HIS A 194 -1.06 -1.51 -4.68
CA HIS A 194 0.23 -1.24 -5.28
C HIS A 194 0.08 -0.72 -6.72
N LEU A 195 -0.69 -1.42 -7.56
CA LEU A 195 -0.90 -0.99 -8.94
C LEU A 195 -1.68 0.33 -9.04
N ALA A 196 -2.65 0.56 -8.15
CA ALA A 196 -3.36 1.82 -8.03
C ALA A 196 -2.40 2.98 -7.69
N THR A 197 -1.40 2.73 -6.86
CA THR A 197 -0.36 3.71 -6.51
C THR A 197 0.53 4.03 -7.69
N ILE A 198 0.90 3.02 -8.48
CA ILE A 198 1.66 3.20 -9.72
C ILE A 198 0.89 4.06 -10.72
N ALA A 199 -0.40 3.74 -10.93
CA ALA A 199 -1.27 4.51 -11.81
C ALA A 199 -1.40 5.97 -11.36
N MET A 200 -1.49 6.22 -10.04
CA MET A 200 -1.53 7.56 -9.45
C MET A 200 -0.23 8.35 -9.67
N GLY A 201 0.93 7.69 -9.68
CA GLY A 201 2.23 8.31 -9.94
C GLY A 201 2.42 8.85 -11.37
N GLY A 202 1.48 8.56 -12.27
CA GLY A 202 1.47 9.08 -13.63
C GLY A 202 2.38 8.32 -14.60
N ILE A 203 2.01 8.38 -15.88
CA ILE A 203 2.80 7.85 -17.00
C ILE A 203 3.64 9.00 -17.53
N SER A 204 4.96 8.98 -17.37
CA SER A 204 5.85 9.89 -18.09
C SER A 204 6.03 9.41 -19.54
N GLU A 205 6.22 10.36 -20.46
CA GLU A 205 6.63 10.12 -21.86
C GLU A 205 7.83 9.17 -22.01
N THR A 206 8.60 8.92 -20.95
CA THR A 206 9.76 8.00 -20.95
C THR A 206 9.49 6.58 -20.41
N TYR A 207 8.30 6.30 -19.85
CA TYR A 207 7.90 4.99 -19.28
C TYR A 207 6.45 4.64 -19.66
N THR A 208 6.14 4.71 -20.95
CA THR A 208 4.78 4.66 -21.46
C THR A 208 4.15 3.26 -21.42
N GLU A 209 4.89 2.18 -21.69
CA GLU A 209 4.26 0.86 -21.82
C GLU A 209 3.95 0.17 -20.49
N ASP A 210 4.89 0.19 -19.52
CA ASP A 210 4.75 -0.57 -18.27
C ASP A 210 3.71 0.03 -17.32
N ALA A 211 3.70 1.35 -17.13
CA ALA A 211 2.72 2.01 -16.25
C ALA A 211 1.29 1.91 -16.81
N MET A 212 1.13 2.01 -18.15
CA MET A 212 -0.14 1.74 -18.81
C MET A 212 -0.57 0.28 -18.64
N LYS A 213 0.38 -0.66 -18.73
CA LYS A 213 0.12 -2.08 -18.50
C LYS A 213 -0.33 -2.37 -17.07
N PHE A 214 0.29 -1.78 -16.05
CA PHE A 214 -0.11 -1.99 -14.66
C PHE A 214 -1.48 -1.38 -14.34
N THR A 215 -1.77 -0.20 -14.90
CA THR A 215 -3.10 0.43 -14.84
C THR A 215 -4.16 -0.49 -15.46
N GLU A 216 -3.85 -1.07 -16.61
CA GLU A 216 -4.72 -2.03 -17.29
C GLU A 216 -4.89 -3.33 -16.49
N ASP A 217 -3.84 -3.86 -15.88
CA ASP A 217 -3.90 -5.07 -15.04
C ASP A 217 -4.77 -4.84 -13.79
N ALA A 218 -4.70 -3.65 -13.16
CA ALA A 218 -5.60 -3.26 -12.08
C ALA A 218 -7.06 -3.14 -12.54
N MET A 219 -7.30 -2.51 -13.70
CA MET A 219 -8.62 -2.38 -14.31
C MET A 219 -9.24 -3.74 -14.67
N LYS A 220 -8.44 -4.68 -15.18
CA LYS A 220 -8.88 -6.06 -15.49
C LYS A 220 -9.38 -6.79 -14.26
N LEU A 221 -8.65 -6.70 -13.13
CA LEU A 221 -9.08 -7.33 -11.88
C LEU A 221 -10.46 -6.83 -11.46
N LEU A 222 -10.61 -5.52 -11.32
CA LEU A 222 -11.87 -4.92 -10.88
C LEU A 222 -13.02 -5.27 -11.83
N PHE A 223 -12.78 -5.18 -13.14
CA PHE A 223 -13.79 -5.52 -14.13
C PHE A 223 -14.17 -7.01 -14.07
N TYR A 224 -13.20 -7.91 -13.91
CA TYR A 224 -13.44 -9.35 -13.80
C TYR A 224 -14.32 -9.68 -12.59
N TRP A 225 -13.98 -9.14 -11.42
CA TRP A 225 -14.76 -9.33 -10.19
C TRP A 225 -16.14 -8.68 -10.27
N ALA A 226 -16.23 -7.45 -10.78
CA ALA A 226 -17.50 -6.76 -10.95
C ALA A 226 -18.44 -7.48 -11.93
N SER A 227 -17.89 -8.04 -13.01
CA SER A 227 -18.68 -8.76 -14.03
C SER A 227 -19.31 -10.05 -13.52
N GLY A 228 -18.72 -10.67 -12.49
CA GLY A 228 -19.27 -11.86 -11.84
C GLY A 228 -19.79 -11.62 -10.44
N GLU A 229 -20.09 -10.36 -10.08
CA GLU A 229 -20.74 -10.02 -8.81
C GLU A 229 -19.96 -10.54 -7.59
N ALA A 230 -18.63 -10.51 -7.66
CA ALA A 230 -17.77 -11.06 -6.62
C ALA A 230 -18.15 -10.54 -5.23
N PHE A 231 -18.19 -11.45 -4.26
CA PHE A 231 -18.55 -11.23 -2.85
C PHE A 231 -19.97 -10.73 -2.55
N LEU A 232 -20.85 -10.51 -3.55
CA LEU A 232 -22.21 -10.04 -3.31
C LEU A 232 -23.13 -11.08 -2.66
N ASP A 233 -22.77 -12.37 -2.67
CA ASP A 233 -23.47 -13.42 -1.91
C ASP A 233 -23.10 -13.45 -0.42
N THR A 234 -22.10 -12.67 0.01
CA THR A 234 -21.75 -12.53 1.43
C THR A 234 -22.94 -11.93 2.19
N VAL A 235 -23.16 -12.40 3.43
CA VAL A 235 -24.26 -11.95 4.27
C VAL A 235 -24.31 -10.41 4.37
N GLN A 236 -25.51 -9.86 4.16
CA GLN A 236 -25.76 -8.43 4.34
C GLN A 236 -26.29 -8.18 5.75
N CYS A 237 -25.46 -7.57 6.59
CA CYS A 237 -25.77 -7.26 7.97
C CYS A 237 -26.40 -5.90 8.22
N THR A 238 -26.73 -5.16 7.15
CA THR A 238 -27.35 -3.84 7.26
C THR A 238 -28.68 -3.80 6.53
N ASN A 239 -29.61 -2.99 7.03
CA ASN A 239 -30.79 -2.56 6.32
C ASN A 239 -30.84 -1.03 6.37
N SER A 240 -30.74 -0.38 5.21
CA SER A 240 -30.66 1.08 5.10
C SER A 240 -29.63 1.71 6.07
N GLY A 241 -28.45 1.10 6.18
CA GLY A 241 -27.37 1.58 7.05
C GLY A 241 -27.47 1.19 8.52
N VAL A 242 -28.54 0.52 8.95
CA VAL A 242 -28.72 0.05 10.33
C VAL A 242 -28.35 -1.42 10.44
N LEU A 243 -27.57 -1.79 11.47
CA LEU A 243 -27.18 -3.19 11.70
C LEU A 243 -28.39 -4.07 12.07
N LYS A 244 -28.46 -5.23 11.45
CA LYS A 244 -29.47 -6.27 11.70
C LYS A 244 -29.15 -7.04 12.97
N LYS A 245 -30.17 -7.38 13.76
CA LYS A 245 -30.01 -8.07 15.06
C LYS A 245 -29.46 -9.49 14.91
N GLU A 246 -29.77 -10.16 13.81
CA GLU A 246 -29.28 -11.48 13.47
C GLU A 246 -27.79 -11.52 13.15
N CYS A 247 -27.15 -10.37 12.89
CA CYS A 247 -25.72 -10.29 12.67
C CYS A 247 -24.98 -10.18 13.99
N THR A 248 -24.63 -11.36 14.53
CA THR A 248 -24.02 -11.51 15.84
C THR A 248 -22.50 -11.59 15.79
N GLU A 249 -21.87 -11.18 16.89
CA GLU A 249 -20.49 -11.50 17.28
C GLU A 249 -20.45 -11.67 18.79
N TRP A 250 -19.42 -12.38 19.27
CA TRP A 250 -19.15 -12.62 20.68
C TRP A 250 -20.33 -13.22 21.45
N THR A 251 -21.09 -14.11 20.80
CA THR A 251 -22.16 -14.86 21.47
C THR A 251 -21.62 -15.96 22.39
N GLN A 252 -20.37 -16.37 22.17
CA GLN A 252 -19.63 -17.25 23.06
C GLN A 252 -18.48 -16.48 23.74
N PRO A 253 -18.21 -16.71 25.04
CA PRO A 253 -17.15 -15.99 25.76
C PRO A 253 -15.75 -16.20 25.20
N ASP A 254 -15.50 -17.32 24.52
CA ASP A 254 -14.23 -17.60 23.85
C ASP A 254 -14.13 -16.97 22.46
N GLY A 255 -15.21 -16.38 21.93
CA GLY A 255 -15.30 -15.79 20.60
C GLY A 255 -15.11 -16.79 19.45
N GLN A 256 -15.33 -18.09 19.69
CA GLN A 256 -15.30 -19.14 18.66
C GLN A 256 -16.64 -19.31 17.93
N ASP A 257 -17.67 -18.57 18.34
CA ASP A 257 -18.93 -18.52 17.62
C ASP A 257 -18.76 -17.96 16.21
N LEU A 258 -19.48 -18.55 15.25
CA LEU A 258 -19.56 -18.00 13.90
C LEU A 258 -20.15 -16.59 13.93
N SER A 259 -19.53 -15.69 13.17
CA SER A 259 -19.89 -14.28 13.20
C SER A 259 -20.21 -13.75 11.81
N LEU A 260 -21.51 -13.55 11.57
CA LEU A 260 -22.00 -12.94 10.34
C LEU A 260 -21.51 -11.49 10.19
N ILE A 261 -21.32 -10.77 11.30
CA ILE A 261 -20.81 -9.39 11.23
C ILE A 261 -19.32 -9.35 10.85
N LYS A 262 -18.52 -10.37 11.19
CA LYS A 262 -17.12 -10.48 10.71
C LYS A 262 -17.05 -10.81 9.22
N ASP A 263 -17.89 -11.73 8.75
CA ASP A 263 -18.02 -12.03 7.32
C ASP A 263 -18.40 -10.76 6.53
N HIS A 264 -19.48 -10.10 6.94
CA HIS A 264 -19.96 -8.86 6.34
C HIS A 264 -18.92 -7.73 6.40
N GLY A 265 -18.42 -7.43 7.60
CA GLY A 265 -17.53 -6.29 7.84
C GLY A 265 -16.21 -6.41 7.08
N THR A 266 -15.63 -7.60 7.01
CA THR A 266 -14.40 -7.86 6.25
C THR A 266 -14.60 -7.56 4.77
N VAL A 267 -15.67 -8.09 4.18
CA VAL A 267 -15.97 -7.83 2.76
C VAL A 267 -16.25 -6.35 2.52
N GLN A 268 -17.06 -5.68 3.35
CA GLN A 268 -17.33 -4.26 3.14
C GLN A 268 -16.05 -3.41 3.18
N MET A 269 -15.17 -3.60 4.17
CA MET A 269 -13.95 -2.80 4.28
C MET A 269 -13.01 -3.01 3.10
N GLU A 270 -12.74 -4.26 2.73
CA GLU A 270 -11.87 -4.56 1.59
C GLU A 270 -12.45 -4.00 0.27
N MET A 271 -13.77 -4.07 0.07
CA MET A 271 -14.44 -3.46 -1.09
C MET A 271 -14.38 -1.93 -1.06
N MET A 272 -14.49 -1.31 0.11
CA MET A 272 -14.32 0.13 0.26
C MET A 272 -12.88 0.55 -0.05
N HIS A 273 -11.88 -0.19 0.43
CA HIS A 273 -10.47 0.07 0.11
C HIS A 273 -10.20 -0.06 -1.40
N LEU A 274 -10.69 -1.11 -2.07
CA LEU A 274 -10.64 -1.20 -3.53
C LEU A 274 -11.30 0.01 -4.21
N SER A 275 -12.45 0.48 -3.69
CA SER A 275 -13.14 1.64 -4.22
C SER A 275 -12.33 2.93 -4.05
N TYR A 276 -11.64 3.11 -2.91
CA TYR A 276 -10.81 4.28 -2.64
C TYR A 276 -9.68 4.36 -3.67
N GLY A 277 -8.95 3.27 -3.87
CA GLY A 277 -7.90 3.19 -4.89
C GLY A 277 -8.45 3.41 -6.31
N TYR A 278 -9.60 2.81 -6.64
CA TYR A 278 -10.24 3.01 -7.95
C TYR A 278 -10.58 4.48 -8.21
N TYR A 279 -11.28 5.15 -7.29
CA TYR A 279 -11.64 6.56 -7.44
C TYR A 279 -10.42 7.48 -7.40
N MET A 280 -9.39 7.13 -6.63
CA MET A 280 -8.14 7.90 -6.54
C MET A 280 -7.32 7.84 -7.83
N SER A 281 -7.20 6.69 -8.49
CA SER A 281 -6.19 6.49 -9.55
C SER A 281 -6.74 6.03 -10.91
N LEU A 282 -7.90 5.38 -10.97
CA LEU A 282 -8.39 4.71 -12.18
C LEU A 282 -9.68 5.31 -12.74
N ALA A 283 -10.55 5.89 -11.91
CA ALA A 283 -11.93 6.25 -12.30
C ALA A 283 -12.04 7.31 -13.40
N ASN A 284 -10.96 8.06 -13.61
CA ASN A 284 -10.87 9.08 -14.65
C ASN A 284 -9.95 8.65 -15.81
N GLN A 285 -9.20 7.55 -15.70
CA GLN A 285 -8.35 7.06 -16.78
C GLN A 285 -9.21 6.50 -17.91
N ASN A 286 -9.07 6.99 -19.15
CA ASN A 286 -9.91 6.56 -20.27
C ASN A 286 -11.42 6.63 -19.91
N VAL A 287 -11.92 7.79 -19.48
CA VAL A 287 -13.29 7.99 -18.95
C VAL A 287 -14.43 7.32 -19.73
N ASN A 288 -14.26 7.15 -21.04
CA ASN A 288 -15.24 6.52 -21.95
C ASN A 288 -15.16 4.98 -22.00
N ASP A 289 -14.25 4.35 -21.25
CA ASP A 289 -14.13 2.90 -21.16
C ASP A 289 -15.39 2.31 -20.51
N PRO A 290 -16.12 1.42 -21.21
CA PRO A 290 -17.39 0.88 -20.71
C PRO A 290 -17.22 0.02 -19.43
N ARG A 291 -16.01 -0.46 -19.12
CA ARG A 291 -15.73 -1.21 -17.89
C ARG A 291 -16.02 -0.39 -16.64
N HIS A 292 -15.84 0.93 -16.70
CA HIS A 292 -16.15 1.81 -15.57
C HIS A 292 -17.62 1.73 -15.14
N ILE A 293 -18.55 1.53 -16.08
CA ILE A 293 -19.98 1.41 -15.76
C ILE A 293 -20.22 0.17 -14.88
N VAL A 294 -19.58 -0.95 -15.25
CA VAL A 294 -19.71 -2.23 -14.53
C VAL A 294 -19.06 -2.14 -13.15
N ILE A 295 -17.85 -1.58 -13.06
CA ILE A 295 -17.12 -1.41 -11.81
C ILE A 295 -17.87 -0.47 -10.84
N LYS A 296 -18.32 0.70 -11.32
CA LYS A 296 -19.05 1.68 -10.50
C LYS A 296 -20.37 1.10 -10.01
N LYS A 297 -21.10 0.34 -10.84
CA LYS A 297 -22.33 -0.36 -10.42
C LYS A 297 -22.05 -1.35 -9.30
N TRP A 298 -21.01 -2.18 -9.45
CA TRP A 298 -20.62 -3.17 -8.44
C TRP A 298 -20.24 -2.51 -7.10
N PHE A 299 -19.41 -1.45 -7.11
CA PHE A 299 -19.15 -0.68 -5.89
C PHE A 299 -20.41 -0.05 -5.29
N GLY A 300 -21.34 0.41 -6.14
CA GLY A 300 -22.66 0.93 -5.74
C GLY A 300 -23.46 -0.05 -4.87
N GLU A 301 -23.40 -1.35 -5.16
CA GLU A 301 -24.04 -2.40 -4.35
C GLU A 301 -23.42 -2.49 -2.95
N PHE A 302 -22.10 -2.32 -2.81
CA PHE A 302 -21.43 -2.31 -1.51
C PHE A 302 -21.71 -1.01 -0.74
N PHE A 303 -21.73 0.15 -1.40
CA PHE A 303 -22.11 1.40 -0.72
C PHE A 303 -23.49 1.33 -0.05
N GLN A 304 -24.46 0.64 -0.66
CA GLN A 304 -25.80 0.43 -0.08
C GLN A 304 -25.79 -0.51 1.13
N ARG A 305 -24.77 -1.37 1.24
CA ARG A 305 -24.61 -2.37 2.31
C ARG A 305 -23.77 -1.84 3.48
N ASN A 306 -23.14 -0.67 3.37
CA ASN A 306 -22.37 -0.09 4.46
C ASN A 306 -23.25 0.30 5.65
N LYS A 307 -22.72 0.19 6.86
CA LYS A 307 -23.31 0.79 8.06
C LYS A 307 -23.22 2.32 7.94
N SER A 308 -24.27 3.03 8.35
CA SER A 308 -24.20 4.50 8.46
C SER A 308 -23.41 4.91 9.71
N PRO A 309 -22.56 5.95 9.62
CA PRO A 309 -21.88 6.49 10.78
C PRO A 309 -22.90 7.07 11.76
N ASP A 310 -22.75 6.75 13.05
CA ASP A 310 -23.53 7.34 14.13
C ASP A 310 -22.70 8.48 14.73
N MET A 311 -23.05 9.72 14.41
CA MET A 311 -22.27 10.90 14.81
C MET A 311 -22.28 11.12 16.32
N GLU A 312 -23.25 10.56 17.06
CA GLU A 312 -23.32 10.68 18.52
C GLU A 312 -22.43 9.62 19.22
N ASN A 313 -22.20 8.48 18.56
CA ASN A 313 -21.48 7.33 19.12
C ASN A 313 -20.34 6.87 18.21
N LEU A 314 -19.51 7.82 17.75
CA LEU A 314 -18.32 7.52 16.98
C LEU A 314 -17.33 6.69 17.80
N THR A 315 -16.61 5.80 17.12
CA THR A 315 -15.58 4.92 17.68
C THR A 315 -14.43 4.80 16.70
N PHE A 316 -13.21 4.60 17.18
CA PHE A 316 -12.13 4.16 16.30
C PHE A 316 -12.43 2.74 15.74
N GLY A 317 -12.11 2.49 14.48
CA GLY A 317 -12.22 1.20 13.78
C GLY A 317 -13.15 1.27 12.57
N MET A 318 -12.94 0.40 11.58
CA MET A 318 -13.74 0.33 10.36
C MET A 318 -13.75 1.66 9.60
N ASP A 319 -12.56 2.18 9.28
CA ASP A 319 -12.37 3.48 8.63
C ASP A 319 -13.04 4.61 9.43
N HIS A 320 -12.67 4.65 10.72
CA HIS A 320 -13.12 5.53 11.80
C HIS A 320 -14.64 5.63 11.99
N SER A 321 -15.30 4.50 12.22
CA SER A 321 -16.74 4.34 12.39
C SER A 321 -17.55 4.45 11.10
N TRP A 322 -17.07 3.84 10.01
CA TRP A 322 -17.70 3.82 8.69
C TRP A 322 -17.84 5.20 8.03
N SER A 323 -17.03 6.14 8.50
CA SER A 323 -17.13 7.53 8.09
C SER A 323 -16.43 7.77 6.74
N TRP A 324 -15.27 7.17 6.49
CA TRP A 324 -14.59 7.33 5.20
C TRP A 324 -15.39 6.79 4.01
N PRO A 325 -16.02 5.58 4.08
CA PRO A 325 -16.92 5.12 3.03
C PRO A 325 -18.05 6.12 2.76
N LYS A 326 -18.63 6.69 3.83
CA LYS A 326 -19.73 7.65 3.72
C LYS A 326 -19.28 8.98 3.10
N ILE A 327 -18.07 9.44 3.43
CA ILE A 327 -17.49 10.66 2.87
C ILE A 327 -17.27 10.51 1.36
N LEU A 328 -16.67 9.39 0.93
CA LEU A 328 -16.48 9.11 -0.49
C LEU A 328 -17.84 9.00 -1.22
N GLN A 329 -18.80 8.26 -0.66
CA GLN A 329 -20.13 8.15 -1.25
C GLN A 329 -20.79 9.52 -1.43
N ASN A 330 -20.76 10.34 -0.38
CA ASN A 330 -21.30 11.69 -0.43
C ASN A 330 -20.60 12.52 -1.51
N GLN A 331 -19.27 12.44 -1.65
CA GLN A 331 -18.53 13.14 -2.69
C GLN A 331 -18.96 12.70 -4.11
N ILE A 332 -19.13 11.40 -4.33
CA ILE A 332 -19.63 10.84 -5.61
C ILE A 332 -21.05 11.33 -5.92
N GLU A 333 -21.90 11.45 -4.90
CA GLU A 333 -23.29 11.91 -4.99
C GLU A 333 -23.42 13.45 -4.96
N GLY A 334 -22.31 14.18 -4.81
CA GLY A 334 -22.29 15.64 -4.64
C GLY A 334 -23.07 16.11 -3.41
N LYS A 335 -22.88 15.43 -2.28
CA LYS A 335 -23.43 15.76 -0.96
C LYS A 335 -22.31 16.20 -0.03
N SER A 336 -22.65 17.12 0.87
CA SER A 336 -21.70 17.59 1.89
C SER A 336 -21.39 16.50 2.93
N SER A 337 -20.13 16.46 3.36
CA SER A 337 -19.68 15.67 4.51
C SER A 337 -19.14 16.53 5.66
N ILE A 338 -19.27 17.85 5.60
CA ILE A 338 -18.55 18.76 6.50
C ILE A 338 -18.90 18.55 7.98
N ASN A 339 -20.18 18.30 8.30
CA ASN A 339 -20.64 18.05 9.67
C ASN A 339 -20.13 16.71 10.21
N LEU A 340 -20.08 15.68 9.36
CA LEU A 340 -19.50 14.40 9.72
C LEU A 340 -18.01 14.58 10.02
N ILE A 341 -17.26 15.25 9.16
CA ILE A 341 -15.82 15.47 9.33
C ILE A 341 -15.52 16.28 10.60
N LYS A 342 -16.30 17.34 10.89
CA LYS A 342 -16.20 18.09 12.16
C LYS A 342 -16.43 17.18 13.37
N SER A 343 -17.45 16.31 13.32
CA SER A 343 -17.71 15.34 14.39
C SER A 343 -16.56 14.34 14.57
N LEU A 344 -15.91 13.92 13.48
CA LEU A 344 -14.71 13.07 13.56
C LEU A 344 -13.53 13.80 14.22
N LEU A 345 -13.30 15.07 13.89
CA LEU A 345 -12.25 15.89 14.51
C LEU A 345 -12.49 16.07 16.01
N ASP A 346 -13.74 16.40 16.40
CA ASP A 346 -14.12 16.54 17.81
C ASP A 346 -13.95 15.22 18.56
N HIS A 347 -14.36 14.10 17.95
CA HIS A 347 -14.14 12.77 18.51
C HIS A 347 -12.64 12.48 18.68
N ILE A 348 -11.79 12.78 17.68
CA ILE A 348 -10.35 12.58 17.81
C ILE A 348 -9.79 13.44 18.96
N ASP A 349 -10.13 14.73 19.04
CA ASP A 349 -9.63 15.59 20.12
C ASP A 349 -10.06 15.09 21.52
N GLN A 350 -11.27 14.56 21.65
CA GLN A 350 -11.75 14.02 22.92
C GLN A 350 -11.11 12.68 23.31
N ASN A 351 -10.69 11.87 22.33
CA ASN A 351 -10.32 10.46 22.55
C ASN A 351 -8.84 10.14 22.28
N VAL A 352 -8.05 11.12 21.82
CA VAL A 352 -6.59 11.11 21.93
C VAL A 352 -6.21 11.95 23.14
N PHE A 353 -5.64 11.31 24.16
CA PHE A 353 -5.33 11.96 25.43
C PHE A 353 -4.00 12.72 25.39
N GLU A 354 -3.80 13.62 26.35
CA GLU A 354 -2.59 14.46 26.43
C GLU A 354 -1.29 13.66 26.60
N ASP A 355 -1.36 12.43 27.13
CA ASP A 355 -0.22 11.53 27.24
C ASP A 355 0.06 10.70 25.98
N GLY A 356 -0.70 10.94 24.90
CA GLY A 356 -0.63 10.23 23.63
C GLY A 356 -1.47 8.95 23.58
N SER A 357 -2.02 8.47 24.69
CA SER A 357 -2.85 7.26 24.64
C SER A 357 -4.18 7.51 23.94
N ILE A 358 -4.60 6.53 23.14
CA ILE A 358 -5.82 6.55 22.34
C ILE A 358 -6.86 5.66 23.01
N LYS A 359 -8.03 6.24 23.32
CA LYS A 359 -9.13 5.55 24.00
C LYS A 359 -9.48 4.23 23.29
N ASP A 360 -9.62 3.16 24.08
CA ASP A 360 -9.97 1.81 23.64
C ASP A 360 -9.05 1.22 22.55
N ARG A 361 -7.88 1.84 22.31
CA ARG A 361 -6.83 1.35 21.40
C ARG A 361 -5.55 1.02 22.15
N THR A 362 -5.06 1.96 22.96
CA THR A 362 -3.83 1.76 23.75
C THR A 362 -4.06 0.84 24.95
N THR A 363 -5.32 0.55 25.27
CA THR A 363 -5.75 -0.31 26.38
C THR A 363 -6.06 -1.75 25.94
N ARG A 364 -5.71 -2.14 24.71
CA ARG A 364 -6.05 -3.45 24.10
C ARG A 364 -5.10 -4.59 24.50
N GLY A 365 -4.63 -4.62 25.75
CA GLY A 365 -3.87 -5.77 26.25
C GLY A 365 -2.55 -6.00 25.50
N ASN A 366 -2.26 -7.26 25.21
CA ASN A 366 -1.15 -7.70 24.37
C ASN A 366 -1.30 -7.25 22.91
N ARG A 367 -2.40 -6.60 22.51
CA ARG A 367 -2.58 -5.99 21.18
C ARG A 367 -2.62 -4.46 21.23
N ALA A 368 -2.27 -3.85 22.36
CA ALA A 368 -2.27 -2.40 22.52
C ALA A 368 -1.44 -1.69 21.44
N LEU A 369 -0.24 -2.18 21.13
CA LEU A 369 0.62 -1.62 20.10
C LEU A 369 -0.02 -1.69 18.70
N TRP A 370 -0.62 -2.84 18.36
CA TRP A 370 -1.30 -3.03 17.08
C TRP A 370 -2.48 -2.08 16.91
N TYR A 371 -3.34 -1.99 17.92
CA TYR A 371 -4.52 -1.11 17.88
C TYR A 371 -4.16 0.37 18.00
N HIS A 372 -3.07 0.70 18.69
CA HIS A 372 -2.52 2.05 18.69
C HIS A 372 -2.03 2.43 17.29
N ASN A 373 -1.32 1.53 16.60
CA ASN A 373 -0.88 1.73 15.20
C ASN A 373 -2.06 1.91 14.23
N ASP A 374 -3.09 1.06 14.33
CA ASP A 374 -4.32 1.19 13.53
C ASP A 374 -5.04 2.52 13.82
N GLY A 375 -5.15 2.89 15.10
CA GLY A 375 -5.68 4.19 15.52
C GLY A 375 -4.89 5.38 14.97
N MET A 376 -3.56 5.29 14.92
CA MET A 376 -2.71 6.34 14.32
C MET A 376 -2.98 6.52 12.83
N LYS A 377 -3.19 5.43 12.06
CA LYS A 377 -3.69 5.52 10.68
C LYS A 377 -5.02 6.26 10.63
N GLU A 378 -6.00 5.83 11.42
CA GLU A 378 -7.33 6.44 11.39
C GLU A 378 -7.31 7.93 11.72
N ILE A 379 -6.51 8.32 12.72
CA ILE A 379 -6.31 9.71 13.12
C ILE A 379 -5.71 10.50 11.96
N LEU A 380 -4.53 10.12 11.47
CA LEU A 380 -3.79 10.93 10.51
C LEU A 380 -4.49 11.02 9.15
N VAL A 381 -5.11 9.94 8.67
CA VAL A 381 -5.90 9.96 7.44
C VAL A 381 -7.14 10.86 7.62
N THR A 382 -7.81 10.82 8.77
CA THR A 382 -8.95 11.72 9.04
C THR A 382 -8.53 13.18 9.10
N LEU A 383 -7.34 13.50 9.65
CA LEU A 383 -6.80 14.86 9.61
C LEU A 383 -6.50 15.33 8.18
N GLU A 384 -6.02 14.44 7.31
CA GLU A 384 -5.84 14.75 5.89
C GLU A 384 -7.18 14.98 5.18
N ILE A 385 -8.20 14.15 5.43
CA ILE A 385 -9.57 14.36 4.93
C ILE A 385 -10.10 15.73 5.38
N ALA A 386 -9.89 16.10 6.65
CA ALA A 386 -10.30 17.41 7.17
C ALA A 386 -9.60 18.57 6.45
N ARG A 387 -8.28 18.49 6.24
CA ARG A 387 -7.51 19.48 5.46
C ARG A 387 -7.98 19.58 4.02
N ARG A 388 -8.32 18.44 3.39
CA ARG A 388 -8.89 18.38 2.03
C ARG A 388 -10.21 19.16 1.92
N HIS A 389 -10.96 19.23 3.02
CA HIS A 389 -12.22 19.99 3.16
C HIS A 389 -12.02 21.38 3.80
N GLY A 390 -10.79 21.88 3.86
CA GLY A 390 -10.47 23.26 4.29
C GLY A 390 -10.53 23.48 5.79
N LEU A 391 -10.69 22.41 6.59
CA LEU A 391 -10.71 22.53 8.05
C LEU A 391 -9.28 22.65 8.61
N LYS A 392 -9.10 23.58 9.55
CA LYS A 392 -7.84 23.76 10.28
C LYS A 392 -7.78 22.76 11.43
N ILE A 393 -6.63 22.10 11.58
CA ILE A 393 -6.38 21.22 12.72
C ILE A 393 -5.85 22.05 13.89
N PRO A 394 -6.48 22.02 15.08
CA PRO A 394 -6.03 22.79 16.24
C PRO A 394 -4.62 22.39 16.71
N ASP A 395 -3.80 23.36 17.12
CA ASP A 395 -2.43 23.11 17.62
C ASP A 395 -2.41 22.16 18.82
N LYS A 396 -3.42 22.25 19.69
CA LYS A 396 -3.57 21.33 20.82
C LYS A 396 -3.72 19.88 20.35
N LEU A 397 -4.51 19.66 19.30
CA LEU A 397 -4.69 18.33 18.73
C LEU A 397 -3.41 17.84 18.05
N ASN A 398 -2.68 18.70 17.32
CA ASN A 398 -1.37 18.33 16.76
C ASN A 398 -0.39 17.83 17.86
N LYS A 399 -0.35 18.48 19.03
CA LYS A 399 0.49 18.04 20.16
C LYS A 399 0.11 16.66 20.70
N LYS A 400 -1.19 16.37 20.83
CA LYS A 400 -1.69 15.05 21.24
C LYS A 400 -1.30 13.96 20.25
N VAL A 401 -1.42 14.25 18.95
CA VAL A 401 -1.05 13.31 17.88
C VAL A 401 0.46 13.06 17.86
N GLU A 402 1.27 14.09 18.07
CA GLU A 402 2.72 13.93 18.22
C GLU A 402 3.07 13.03 19.41
N LYS A 403 2.38 13.21 20.55
CA LYS A 403 2.53 12.35 21.72
C LYS A 403 2.08 10.91 21.48
N ALA A 404 1.03 10.71 20.69
CA ALA A 404 0.62 9.36 20.28
C ALA A 404 1.70 8.67 19.43
N GLY A 405 2.29 9.39 18.47
CA GLY A 405 3.46 8.88 17.72
C GLY A 405 4.65 8.51 18.62
N GLU A 406 4.95 9.32 19.62
CA GLU A 406 5.99 9.03 20.62
C GLU A 406 5.68 7.77 21.44
N LEU A 407 4.42 7.60 21.84
CA LEU A 407 3.96 6.43 22.58
C LEU A 407 4.10 5.15 21.74
N PHE A 408 3.70 5.19 20.47
CA PHE A 408 3.89 4.07 19.54
C PHE A 408 5.36 3.64 19.47
N LEU A 409 6.29 4.57 19.25
CA LEU A 409 7.71 4.25 19.13
C LEU A 409 8.28 3.62 20.40
N LYS A 410 7.97 4.20 21.57
CA LYS A 410 8.42 3.64 22.85
C LYS A 410 7.87 2.24 23.08
N GLY A 411 6.60 2.02 22.77
CA GLY A 411 5.96 0.70 22.83
C GLY A 411 6.56 -0.30 21.84
N PHE A 412 6.96 0.15 20.65
CA PHE A 412 7.61 -0.68 19.63
C PHE A 412 9.04 -1.07 20.02
N GLN A 413 9.80 -0.15 20.63
CA GLN A 413 11.16 -0.40 21.11
C GLN A 413 11.18 -1.27 22.37
N ASP A 414 10.25 -1.01 23.30
CA ASP A 414 10.11 -1.70 24.57
C ASP A 414 8.61 -1.93 24.85
N ASN A 415 8.16 -3.16 24.57
CA ASN A 415 6.78 -3.57 24.79
C ASN A 415 6.30 -3.33 26.23
N SER A 416 7.19 -3.40 27.24
CA SER A 416 6.83 -3.19 28.64
C SER A 416 6.41 -1.75 28.93
N TYR A 417 6.81 -0.80 28.07
CA TYR A 417 6.38 0.60 28.16
C TYR A 417 4.85 0.75 28.09
N LEU A 418 4.18 -0.14 27.34
CA LEU A 418 2.73 -0.12 27.18
C LEU A 418 1.96 -0.71 28.36
N ASP A 419 2.60 -1.47 29.26
CA ASP A 419 1.94 -2.22 30.33
C ASP A 419 1.03 -1.35 31.20
N ARG A 420 1.40 -0.09 31.43
CA ARG A 420 0.62 0.85 32.23
C ARG A 420 -0.80 1.09 31.67
N TRP A 421 -0.97 0.99 30.35
CA TRP A 421 -2.28 1.09 29.67
C TRP A 421 -2.81 -0.29 29.28
N ALA A 422 -1.94 -1.17 28.76
CA ALA A 422 -2.30 -2.49 28.25
C ALA A 422 -2.97 -3.36 29.32
N LYS A 423 -2.65 -3.21 30.61
CA LYS A 423 -3.28 -3.94 31.72
C LYS A 423 -4.80 -3.79 31.81
N VAL A 424 -5.39 -2.75 31.19
CA VAL A 424 -6.85 -2.59 31.10
C VAL A 424 -7.48 -3.72 30.29
N ALA A 425 -6.75 -4.28 29.32
CA ALA A 425 -7.17 -5.43 28.52
C ALA A 425 -8.56 -5.29 27.87
N HIS A 426 -8.90 -4.09 27.40
CA HIS A 426 -10.17 -3.85 26.72
C HIS A 426 -10.30 -4.81 25.53
N ASN A 427 -11.31 -5.69 25.52
CA ASN A 427 -11.55 -6.69 24.47
C ASN A 427 -10.28 -7.43 23.99
N ALA A 428 -9.40 -7.79 24.93
CA ALA A 428 -8.11 -8.46 24.71
C ALA A 428 -7.62 -9.14 26.00
N ILE A 429 -6.46 -9.80 25.95
CA ILE A 429 -5.77 -10.35 27.13
C ILE A 429 -4.53 -9.51 27.46
N TYR A 430 -4.12 -9.40 28.71
CA TYR A 430 -2.90 -8.70 29.11
C TYR A 430 -1.79 -9.70 29.44
N GLU A 431 -0.61 -9.47 28.86
CA GLU A 431 0.61 -10.23 29.12
C GLU A 431 1.75 -9.22 29.37
N PRO A 432 2.30 -9.14 30.59
CA PRO A 432 3.33 -8.16 30.92
C PRO A 432 4.54 -8.23 29.98
N GLY A 433 4.94 -7.08 29.41
CA GLY A 433 6.10 -6.97 28.52
C GLY A 433 5.93 -7.64 27.16
N TYR A 434 4.74 -8.14 26.82
CA TYR A 434 4.48 -8.79 25.53
C TYR A 434 3.45 -8.00 24.71
N GLN A 435 3.73 -7.84 23.42
CA GLN A 435 2.80 -7.32 22.42
C GLN A 435 2.82 -8.21 21.17
N ASP A 436 1.63 -8.59 20.71
CA ASP A 436 1.34 -9.25 19.43
C ASP A 436 1.43 -8.21 18.30
N PHE A 437 2.67 -7.90 17.93
CA PHE A 437 3.00 -6.95 16.87
C PHE A 437 4.21 -7.45 16.07
N LYS A 438 4.39 -6.93 14.85
CA LYS A 438 5.52 -7.30 13.99
C LYS A 438 6.83 -6.78 14.60
N ASN A 439 7.91 -7.54 14.45
CA ASN A 439 9.24 -7.13 14.93
C ASN A 439 9.89 -6.06 14.04
N SER A 440 9.40 -5.91 12.80
CA SER A 440 9.81 -4.85 11.88
C SER A 440 8.58 -4.11 11.37
N ILE A 441 8.66 -2.78 11.33
CA ILE A 441 7.64 -1.95 10.69
C ILE A 441 7.65 -2.09 9.16
N THR A 442 8.72 -2.66 8.57
CA THR A 442 8.80 -2.89 7.12
C THR A 442 8.05 -4.14 6.66
N ASP A 443 7.68 -5.03 7.58
CA ASP A 443 6.86 -6.22 7.28
C ASP A 443 5.35 -5.91 7.28
N MET A 444 4.98 -4.64 7.09
CA MET A 444 3.62 -4.13 7.27
C MET A 444 3.08 -3.55 5.95
N PRO A 445 2.57 -4.38 5.02
CA PRO A 445 1.99 -3.91 3.76
C PRO A 445 0.70 -3.09 3.95
N ASN A 446 0.15 -3.06 5.16
CA ASN A 446 -1.03 -2.30 5.57
C ASN A 446 -0.71 -1.48 6.82
N ASN A 447 -1.48 -0.42 7.08
CA ASN A 447 -1.34 0.42 8.27
C ASN A 447 0.02 1.13 8.39
N ASN A 448 0.71 1.36 7.26
CA ASN A 448 2.00 2.05 7.23
C ASN A 448 1.89 3.52 6.79
N SER A 449 0.78 3.90 6.13
CA SER A 449 0.61 5.23 5.52
C SER A 449 0.83 6.38 6.51
N TRP A 450 0.46 6.16 7.77
CA TRP A 450 0.57 7.18 8.82
C TRP A 450 2.02 7.54 9.15
N PHE A 451 2.99 6.62 9.00
CA PHE A 451 4.40 6.92 9.24
C PHE A 451 4.88 8.07 8.34
N TYR A 452 4.47 8.03 7.07
CA TYR A 452 4.87 9.00 6.06
C TYR A 452 4.10 10.32 6.17
N ILE A 453 2.80 10.26 6.47
CA ILE A 453 2.00 11.45 6.77
C ILE A 453 2.58 12.16 8.00
N PHE A 454 2.91 11.41 9.05
CA PHE A 454 3.51 11.94 10.27
C PHE A 454 4.85 12.61 9.97
N ALA A 455 5.76 11.92 9.26
CA ALA A 455 7.06 12.46 8.90
C ALA A 455 7.00 13.77 8.09
N TYR A 456 5.96 13.94 7.26
CA TYR A 456 5.75 15.16 6.50
C TYR A 456 5.11 16.28 7.34
N ARG A 457 4.12 15.96 8.19
CA ARG A 457 3.38 16.96 8.99
C ARG A 457 4.11 17.39 10.27
N TYR A 458 5.01 16.56 10.79
CA TYR A 458 5.77 16.81 12.03
C TYR A 458 7.30 16.74 11.81
N PRO A 459 7.88 17.45 10.82
CA PRO A 459 9.24 17.22 10.35
C PRO A 459 10.35 17.47 11.39
N ASN A 460 10.05 18.23 12.45
CA ASN A 460 10.99 18.55 13.54
C ASN A 460 10.80 17.66 14.78
N SER A 461 9.92 16.66 14.71
CA SER A 461 9.68 15.74 15.81
C SER A 461 10.78 14.69 15.90
N THR A 462 11.26 14.38 17.10
CA THR A 462 12.17 13.25 17.31
C THR A 462 11.55 11.92 16.87
N VAL A 463 10.21 11.84 16.92
CA VAL A 463 9.44 10.70 16.41
C VAL A 463 9.65 10.52 14.90
N THR A 464 9.73 11.61 14.15
CA THR A 464 9.98 11.57 12.71
C THR A 464 11.36 11.04 12.39
N GLU A 465 12.40 11.53 13.08
CA GLU A 465 13.77 11.04 12.89
C GLU A 465 13.88 9.52 13.09
N GLU A 466 13.23 9.03 14.14
CA GLU A 466 13.25 7.61 14.47
C GLU A 466 12.41 6.75 13.51
N LEU A 467 11.19 7.19 13.17
CA LEU A 467 10.35 6.49 12.17
C LEU A 467 11.08 6.36 10.84
N LEU A 468 11.69 7.45 10.36
CA LEU A 468 12.47 7.42 9.13
C LEU A 468 13.66 6.47 9.25
N SER A 469 14.38 6.48 10.38
CA SER A 469 15.47 5.52 10.64
C SER A 469 15.01 4.06 10.55
N LEU A 470 13.84 3.73 11.11
CA LEU A 470 13.28 2.38 11.06
C LEU A 470 12.85 1.99 9.64
N ILE A 471 12.22 2.90 8.90
CA ILE A 471 11.83 2.69 7.48
C ILE A 471 13.09 2.42 6.63
N TYR A 472 14.14 3.21 6.81
CA TYR A 472 15.39 3.04 6.05
C TYR A 472 16.14 1.75 6.39
N LYS A 473 16.11 1.31 7.65
CA LYS A 473 16.78 0.08 8.09
C LYS A 473 16.20 -1.17 7.46
N GLY A 474 14.89 -1.23 7.25
CA GLY A 474 14.23 -2.47 6.85
C GLY A 474 14.17 -2.75 5.35
N GLN A 475 14.81 -1.92 4.50
CA GLN A 475 15.03 -2.09 3.04
C GLN A 475 13.84 -2.60 2.18
N ASP A 476 12.59 -2.72 2.67
CA ASP A 476 11.44 -3.03 1.82
C ASP A 476 11.10 -1.79 1.00
N GLU A 477 11.59 -1.84 -0.23
CA GLU A 477 11.57 -0.76 -1.21
C GLU A 477 10.14 -0.45 -1.72
N THR A 478 9.14 -1.17 -1.22
CA THR A 478 7.71 -1.05 -1.58
C THR A 478 6.80 -0.68 -0.41
N LEU A 479 7.32 -0.47 0.81
CA LEU A 479 6.48 -0.24 1.99
C LEU A 479 5.51 0.95 1.78
N GLY A 480 6.01 2.07 1.29
CA GLY A 480 5.20 3.26 1.04
C GLY A 480 4.33 3.14 -0.22
N SER A 481 4.60 2.21 -1.13
CA SER A 481 3.88 2.08 -2.40
C SER A 481 2.61 1.23 -2.31
N LYS A 482 2.31 0.63 -1.15
CA LYS A 482 1.11 -0.20 -0.95
C LYS A 482 0.53 0.01 0.46
N ASP A 483 -0.80 0.12 0.53
CA ASP A 483 -1.58 0.07 1.77
C ASP A 483 -2.98 -0.42 1.41
N GLY A 484 -3.18 -1.73 1.55
CA GLY A 484 -4.45 -2.39 1.26
C GLY A 484 -5.60 -1.90 2.14
N GLN A 485 -5.33 -1.31 3.32
CA GLN A 485 -6.36 -0.72 4.18
C GLN A 485 -6.73 0.72 3.81
N ILE A 486 -6.14 1.26 2.74
CA ILE A 486 -6.51 2.55 2.15
C ILE A 486 -6.82 2.38 0.66
N GLY A 487 -6.37 1.28 0.05
CA GLY A 487 -6.55 1.00 -1.38
C GLY A 487 -5.47 1.60 -2.28
N PHE A 488 -4.53 2.35 -1.70
CA PHE A 488 -3.34 2.90 -2.37
C PHE A 488 -2.32 3.35 -1.31
N GLY A 489 -1.05 3.38 -1.68
CA GLY A 489 0.07 3.75 -0.83
C GLY A 489 0.20 5.26 -0.69
N LEU A 490 -0.41 5.83 0.34
CA LEU A 490 -0.16 7.23 0.73
C LEU A 490 1.32 7.45 1.08
N GLY A 491 2.03 6.41 1.52
CA GLY A 491 3.47 6.48 1.75
C GLY A 491 4.26 6.98 0.55
N CYS A 492 3.88 6.61 -0.66
CA CYS A 492 4.49 7.09 -1.92
C CYS A 492 4.28 8.60 -2.09
N VAL A 493 3.05 9.10 -1.87
CA VAL A 493 2.71 10.52 -2.02
C VAL A 493 3.53 11.36 -1.05
N TYR A 494 3.49 11.01 0.24
CA TYR A 494 4.15 11.78 1.28
C TYR A 494 5.68 11.64 1.25
N SER A 495 6.21 10.47 0.89
CA SER A 495 7.66 10.29 0.71
C SER A 495 8.21 11.13 -0.44
N THR A 496 7.45 11.24 -1.52
CA THR A 496 7.86 12.00 -2.71
C THR A 496 8.05 13.47 -2.40
N ILE A 497 7.18 14.05 -1.57
CA ILE A 497 7.20 15.48 -1.25
C ILE A 497 7.94 15.83 0.04
N ASN A 498 8.45 14.81 0.75
CA ASN A 498 9.23 15.00 1.95
C ASN A 498 10.71 15.10 1.58
N ASP A 499 11.33 16.24 1.90
CA ASP A 499 12.76 16.48 1.65
C ASP A 499 13.66 15.75 2.66
N ASN A 500 13.13 15.42 3.84
CA ASN A 500 13.81 14.59 4.84
C ASN A 500 13.85 13.12 4.42
N ILE A 501 12.97 12.71 3.51
CA ILE A 501 13.04 11.39 2.89
C ILE A 501 14.00 11.49 1.72
N LEU A 502 15.29 11.36 2.04
CA LEU A 502 16.34 11.15 1.06
C LEU A 502 16.09 9.79 0.40
N LEU A 503 15.96 9.78 -0.92
CA LEU A 503 16.19 8.56 -1.68
C LEU A 503 17.53 8.00 -1.20
N PRO A 504 17.67 6.68 -0.98
CA PRO A 504 19.00 6.08 -1.00
C PRO A 504 19.68 6.69 -2.22
N GLN A 505 20.79 7.41 -2.04
CA GLN A 505 21.50 7.95 -3.19
C GLN A 505 21.64 6.76 -4.13
N LEU A 506 21.03 6.86 -5.32
CA LEU A 506 21.26 5.90 -6.39
C LEU A 506 22.77 5.94 -6.56
N THR A 507 23.47 5.02 -5.91
CA THR A 507 24.89 4.89 -6.07
C THR A 507 25.06 4.26 -7.42
N ASP A 508 25.07 5.15 -8.41
CA ASP A 508 25.30 4.90 -9.81
C ASP A 508 24.31 3.90 -10.42
N LYS A 509 24.17 3.94 -11.74
CA LYS A 509 23.56 2.85 -12.48
C LYS A 509 24.28 1.57 -12.04
N ILE A 510 23.60 0.61 -11.41
CA ILE A 510 24.25 -0.66 -11.07
C ILE A 510 24.57 -1.35 -12.39
N SER A 511 25.85 -1.43 -12.70
CA SER A 511 26.33 -1.99 -13.97
C SER A 511 25.89 -3.45 -14.08
N LEU A 512 25.45 -3.84 -15.27
CA LEU A 512 25.01 -5.20 -15.56
C LEU A 512 26.22 -6.13 -15.50
N LEU A 513 26.20 -7.09 -14.58
CA LEU A 513 27.20 -8.14 -14.51
C LEU A 513 26.78 -9.31 -15.41
N SER A 514 27.60 -9.62 -16.42
CA SER A 514 27.47 -10.85 -17.21
C SER A 514 28.69 -11.74 -17.04
N PHE A 515 28.46 -13.05 -17.10
CA PHE A 515 29.51 -14.07 -17.00
C PHE A 515 29.10 -15.34 -17.75
N ASP A 516 30.07 -15.94 -18.44
CA ASP A 516 29.83 -17.13 -19.28
C ASP A 516 29.60 -18.37 -18.44
N ASP A 517 30.35 -18.52 -17.34
CA ASP A 517 30.28 -19.72 -16.50
C ASP A 517 30.62 -19.43 -15.03
N VAL A 518 30.17 -20.31 -14.14
CA VAL A 518 30.40 -20.26 -12.68
C VAL A 518 30.77 -21.64 -12.15
N ASP A 519 31.93 -21.72 -11.49
CA ASP A 519 32.40 -22.90 -10.77
C ASP A 519 32.34 -22.63 -9.26
N ILE A 520 31.69 -23.53 -8.51
CA ILE A 520 31.53 -23.43 -7.05
C ILE A 520 32.09 -24.68 -6.39
N ILE A 521 33.11 -24.47 -5.55
CA ILE A 521 33.71 -25.52 -4.72
C ILE A 521 33.33 -25.29 -3.26
N GLU A 522 32.56 -26.21 -2.69
CA GLU A 522 32.20 -26.17 -1.28
C GLU A 522 33.33 -26.72 -0.40
N ARG A 523 33.81 -25.93 0.56
CA ARG A 523 34.82 -26.40 1.53
C ARG A 523 34.18 -27.20 2.67
N PRO A 524 34.96 -28.04 3.39
CA PRO A 524 34.49 -28.65 4.62
C PRO A 524 34.03 -27.60 5.63
N LYS A 525 32.93 -27.90 6.32
CA LYS A 525 32.39 -27.08 7.41
C LYS A 525 33.47 -26.84 8.47
N ARG A 526 33.52 -25.61 8.98
CA ARG A 526 34.44 -25.24 10.06
C ARG A 526 33.65 -24.82 11.29
N MET A 527 33.93 -25.46 12.41
CA MET A 527 33.33 -25.14 13.71
C MET A 527 34.20 -24.09 14.40
N ILE A 528 33.58 -22.98 14.82
CA ILE A 528 34.25 -21.91 15.58
C ILE A 528 33.99 -22.10 17.08
N SER A 529 32.79 -22.57 17.45
CA SER A 529 32.40 -22.87 18.83
C SER A 529 31.37 -24.01 18.86
N ALA A 530 30.95 -24.44 20.06
CA ALA A 530 29.91 -25.44 20.26
C ALA A 530 28.54 -25.02 19.67
N THR A 531 28.36 -23.74 19.35
CA THR A 531 27.10 -23.19 18.85
C THR A 531 27.22 -22.46 17.51
N GLU A 532 28.44 -22.32 16.96
CA GLU A 532 28.68 -21.53 15.75
C GLU A 532 29.53 -22.30 14.76
N THR A 533 29.01 -22.42 13.53
CA THR A 533 29.66 -23.09 12.41
C THR A 533 29.55 -22.20 11.18
N PHE A 534 30.58 -22.22 10.33
CA PHE A 534 30.52 -21.57 9.03
C PHE A 534 30.74 -22.52 7.86
N GLN A 535 30.05 -22.23 6.76
CA GLN A 535 30.21 -22.87 5.46
C GLN A 535 30.91 -21.90 4.51
N VAL A 536 31.85 -22.41 3.71
CA VAL A 536 32.55 -21.63 2.68
C VAL A 536 32.27 -22.23 1.32
N LEU A 537 31.90 -21.38 0.36
CA LEU A 537 31.85 -21.68 -1.06
C LEU A 537 32.96 -20.87 -1.74
N ASP A 538 33.93 -21.53 -2.37
CA ASP A 538 34.86 -20.85 -3.26
C ASP A 538 34.21 -20.73 -4.63
N VAL A 539 34.13 -19.51 -5.15
CA VAL A 539 33.46 -19.19 -6.40
C VAL A 539 34.47 -18.67 -7.40
N LYS A 540 34.42 -19.20 -8.62
CA LYS A 540 35.16 -18.69 -9.77
C LYS A 540 34.18 -18.39 -10.89
N LEU A 541 34.15 -17.13 -11.33
CA LEU A 541 33.41 -16.74 -12.53
C LEU A 541 34.35 -16.68 -13.73
N THR A 542 33.82 -17.04 -14.90
CA THR A 542 34.55 -17.01 -16.18
C THR A 542 33.96 -15.98 -17.12
N ASN A 543 34.82 -15.24 -17.81
CA ASN A 543 34.51 -14.19 -18.76
C ASN A 543 33.53 -13.15 -18.22
N VAL A 544 33.90 -12.55 -17.08
CA VAL A 544 33.04 -11.56 -16.44
C VAL A 544 33.18 -10.21 -17.15
N SER A 545 32.04 -9.59 -17.43
CA SER A 545 31.96 -8.22 -17.90
C SER A 545 30.99 -7.39 -17.06
N LEU A 546 31.26 -6.09 -16.96
CA LEU A 546 30.39 -5.08 -16.37
C LEU A 546 29.96 -4.11 -17.48
N ASP A 547 28.66 -4.00 -17.75
CA ASP A 547 28.13 -3.16 -18.84
C ASP A 547 28.80 -3.44 -20.21
N GLY A 548 29.22 -4.69 -20.44
CA GLY A 548 29.93 -5.12 -21.65
C GLY A 548 31.46 -5.01 -21.57
N ASP A 549 32.02 -4.31 -20.57
CA ASP A 549 33.46 -4.20 -20.38
C ASP A 549 34.02 -5.44 -19.67
N PHE A 550 34.92 -6.16 -20.32
CA PHE A 550 35.57 -7.34 -19.73
C PHE A 550 36.43 -6.98 -18.51
N ILE A 551 36.21 -7.69 -17.40
CA ILE A 551 36.92 -7.49 -16.13
C ILE A 551 37.69 -8.73 -15.64
N GLY A 552 37.65 -9.84 -16.40
CA GLY A 552 38.45 -11.04 -16.15
C GLY A 552 37.69 -12.18 -15.48
N ASN A 553 38.43 -13.02 -14.75
CA ASN A 553 37.94 -14.25 -14.13
C ASN A 553 38.08 -14.18 -12.60
N PRO A 554 37.21 -13.41 -11.91
CA PRO A 554 37.35 -13.16 -10.48
C PRO A 554 37.17 -14.46 -9.67
N ARG A 555 37.91 -14.54 -8.57
CA ARG A 555 37.79 -15.58 -7.55
C ARG A 555 37.50 -14.93 -6.20
N PHE A 556 36.49 -15.45 -5.52
CA PHE A 556 36.08 -15.00 -4.20
C PHE A 556 35.47 -16.16 -3.42
N SER A 557 35.23 -15.96 -2.13
CA SER A 557 34.57 -16.95 -1.30
C SER A 557 33.29 -16.38 -0.71
N ILE A 558 32.20 -17.15 -0.74
CA ILE A 558 30.99 -16.86 0.00
C ILE A 558 31.07 -17.59 1.34
N LEU A 559 30.90 -16.87 2.44
CA LEU A 559 30.90 -17.41 3.79
C LEU A 559 29.52 -17.21 4.40
N LEU A 560 29.01 -18.29 5.00
CA LEU A 560 27.72 -18.31 5.65
C LEU A 560 27.90 -18.76 7.10
N ASP A 561 27.48 -17.92 8.03
CA ASP A 561 27.55 -18.20 9.46
C ASP A 561 26.17 -18.61 9.99
N PHE A 562 26.16 -19.71 10.75
CA PHE A 562 24.95 -20.29 11.28
C PHE A 562 25.05 -20.54 12.79
N LYS A 563 23.92 -20.37 13.46
CA LYS A 563 23.74 -20.88 14.83
C LYS A 563 23.37 -22.37 14.77
N ASN A 564 24.14 -23.22 15.46
CA ASN A 564 23.98 -24.68 15.60
C ASN A 564 24.54 -25.54 14.43
N HIS A 565 24.72 -26.85 14.66
CA HIS A 565 25.36 -27.80 13.73
C HIS A 565 24.44 -28.33 12.60
N MET A 566 23.13 -28.09 12.65
CA MET A 566 22.16 -28.69 11.72
C MET A 566 21.60 -27.70 10.69
N TYR A 567 21.81 -28.05 9.40
CA TYR A 567 21.50 -27.26 8.20
C TYR A 567 20.01 -26.93 8.01
N LYS A 568 19.11 -27.85 8.37
CA LYS A 568 17.68 -27.72 8.04
C LYS A 568 16.91 -26.73 8.91
N HIS A 569 17.48 -26.28 10.04
CA HIS A 569 16.79 -25.44 11.03
C HIS A 569 17.63 -24.29 11.60
N SER A 570 18.86 -24.09 11.12
CA SER A 570 19.73 -23.02 11.62
C SER A 570 19.33 -21.66 11.06
N LYS A 571 19.20 -20.65 11.92
CA LYS A 571 19.13 -19.25 11.50
C LYS A 571 20.50 -18.82 10.98
N THR A 572 20.58 -18.39 9.72
CA THR A 572 21.74 -17.67 9.18
C THR A 572 21.86 -16.35 9.93
N PHE A 573 23.02 -16.07 10.52
CA PHE A 573 23.27 -14.82 11.25
C PHE A 573 24.15 -13.85 10.46
N LEU A 574 24.98 -14.35 9.53
CA LEU A 574 25.85 -13.51 8.72
C LEU A 574 26.13 -14.13 7.36
N TYR A 575 26.00 -13.32 6.31
CA TYR A 575 26.33 -13.68 4.93
C TYR A 575 27.43 -12.75 4.43
N ARG A 576 28.53 -13.30 3.89
CA ARG A 576 29.72 -12.52 3.53
C ARG A 576 30.34 -12.96 2.21
N ILE A 577 30.75 -12.00 1.40
CA ILE A 577 31.65 -12.21 0.25
C ILE A 577 33.06 -11.83 0.70
N THR A 578 34.00 -12.75 0.59
CA THR A 578 35.42 -12.54 0.93
C THR A 578 36.26 -12.49 -0.33
N PHE A 579 37.12 -11.48 -0.44
CA PHE A 579 38.00 -11.27 -1.59
C PHE A 579 39.39 -10.81 -1.13
N PRO A 580 40.45 -11.07 -1.92
CA PRO A 580 41.83 -10.71 -1.56
C PRO A 580 42.04 -9.19 -1.49
N THR A 581 42.97 -8.73 -0.64
CA THR A 581 43.30 -7.31 -0.43
C THR A 581 43.86 -6.56 -1.64
N LYS A 582 44.14 -7.26 -2.74
CA LYS A 582 44.52 -6.66 -4.04
C LYS A 582 43.48 -5.70 -4.62
N SER A 583 42.29 -5.62 -4.01
CA SER A 583 41.18 -4.73 -4.39
C SER A 583 41.23 -3.33 -3.75
N LEU A 584 42.19 -3.05 -2.87
CA LEU A 584 42.37 -1.76 -2.18
C LEU A 584 43.05 -0.69 -3.05
N LYS A 585 42.84 0.58 -2.72
CA LYS A 585 43.67 1.71 -3.23
C LYS A 585 45.11 1.60 -2.69
N SER A 586 46.09 2.20 -3.38
CA SER A 586 47.53 1.99 -3.16
C SER A 586 48.05 2.28 -1.75
N ASP A 587 47.30 2.99 -0.91
CA ASP A 587 47.72 3.39 0.45
C ASP A 587 46.69 3.00 1.54
N ALA A 588 45.60 2.33 1.16
CA ALA A 588 44.45 2.09 2.05
C ALA A 588 44.62 0.90 3.00
N LEU A 589 45.75 0.17 2.94
CA LEU A 589 46.00 -1.01 3.77
C LEU A 589 46.15 -0.68 5.26
N LEU A 590 46.68 0.51 5.58
CA LEU A 590 46.79 1.00 6.96
C LEU A 590 45.43 1.44 7.50
N ASP A 591 44.60 2.05 6.64
CA ASP A 591 43.28 2.59 6.97
C ASP A 591 42.21 1.50 7.21
N VAL A 592 42.41 0.28 6.68
CA VAL A 592 41.48 -0.83 6.93
C VAL A 592 41.40 -1.20 8.41
N LYS A 593 42.45 -0.94 9.20
CA LYS A 593 42.45 -1.22 10.65
C LYS A 593 41.50 -0.32 11.44
N ASP A 594 41.06 0.80 10.86
CA ASP A 594 40.04 1.66 11.44
C ASP A 594 38.61 1.20 11.13
N CYS A 595 38.46 0.22 10.22
CA CYS A 595 37.17 -0.42 9.95
C CYS A 595 36.81 -1.46 11.02
N TYR A 596 35.53 -1.82 11.10
CA TYR A 596 35.07 -2.89 11.97
C TYR A 596 35.79 -4.21 11.63
N HIS A 597 36.36 -4.88 12.62
CA HIS A 597 37.10 -6.15 12.42
C HIS A 597 36.30 -7.25 11.69
N ILE A 598 34.97 -7.14 11.65
CA ILE A 598 34.10 -8.06 10.89
C ILE A 598 34.26 -7.92 9.36
N THR A 599 34.71 -6.77 8.85
CA THR A 599 34.81 -6.44 7.42
C THR A 599 36.17 -6.79 6.80
N TYR A 600 37.11 -7.34 7.58
CA TYR A 600 38.40 -7.79 7.07
C TYR A 600 38.90 -9.05 7.80
N ARG A 601 39.95 -9.66 7.27
CA ARG A 601 40.66 -10.80 7.88
C ARG A 601 42.13 -10.46 7.96
N GLU A 602 42.69 -10.61 9.16
CA GLU A 602 44.11 -10.40 9.46
C GLU A 602 44.79 -11.70 9.85
N ASN A 603 46.06 -11.83 9.49
CA ASN A 603 46.94 -12.91 9.90
C ASN A 603 48.34 -12.33 10.17
N ASN A 604 48.91 -12.61 11.34
CA ASN A 604 50.23 -12.11 11.76
C ASN A 604 50.43 -10.58 11.54
N GLY A 605 49.41 -9.77 11.83
CA GLY A 605 49.50 -8.31 11.70
C GLY A 605 49.25 -7.75 10.29
N GLN A 606 49.04 -8.63 9.30
CA GLN A 606 48.78 -8.28 7.90
C GLN A 606 47.35 -8.60 7.48
N VAL A 607 46.68 -7.65 6.83
CA VAL A 607 45.33 -7.85 6.29
C VAL A 607 45.42 -8.71 5.02
N GLU A 608 44.81 -9.89 5.04
CA GLU A 608 44.84 -10.87 3.94
C GLU A 608 43.63 -10.78 3.01
N ALA A 609 42.46 -10.42 3.56
CA ALA A 609 41.21 -10.37 2.80
C ALA A 609 40.25 -9.33 3.36
N LEU A 610 39.37 -8.85 2.50
CA LEU A 610 38.23 -8.00 2.85
C LEU A 610 36.94 -8.83 2.79
N ARG A 611 35.96 -8.43 3.58
CA ARG A 611 34.65 -9.09 3.72
C ARG A 611 33.54 -8.08 3.48
N TYR A 612 32.80 -8.27 2.40
CA TYR A 612 31.57 -7.54 2.11
C TYR A 612 30.38 -8.31 2.69
N LEU A 613 29.63 -7.67 3.58
CA LEU A 613 28.53 -8.28 4.31
C LEU A 613 27.20 -8.03 3.59
N ILE A 614 26.29 -9.00 3.63
CA ILE A 614 24.95 -8.92 3.04
C ILE A 614 23.90 -8.94 4.17
N GLY A 615 22.79 -8.25 3.98
CA GLY A 615 21.71 -8.13 4.98
C GLY A 615 22.04 -7.19 6.13
N ASN A 616 21.59 -7.53 7.34
CA ASN A 616 21.91 -6.85 8.61
C ASN A 616 23.38 -6.41 8.81
N GLY A 617 24.34 -7.15 8.22
CA GLY A 617 25.76 -6.81 8.29
C GLY A 617 26.21 -5.69 7.35
N ALA A 618 25.40 -5.34 6.33
CA ALA A 618 25.77 -4.43 5.25
C ALA A 618 26.10 -3.02 5.73
N ARG A 619 25.54 -2.57 6.86
CA ARG A 619 25.88 -1.29 7.50
C ARG A 619 27.37 -1.14 7.83
N PHE A 620 28.09 -2.25 8.00
CA PHE A 620 29.52 -2.21 8.28
C PHE A 620 30.38 -2.08 7.01
N ASN A 621 29.80 -2.25 5.81
CA ASN A 621 30.54 -2.20 4.55
C ASN A 621 31.05 -0.81 4.20
N GLU A 622 30.42 0.26 4.69
CA GLU A 622 30.71 1.63 4.27
C GLU A 622 32.20 1.97 4.40
N CYS A 623 32.83 1.53 5.49
CA CYS A 623 34.25 1.77 5.73
C CYS A 623 35.12 1.12 4.64
N ILE A 624 34.95 -0.18 4.38
CA ILE A 624 35.78 -0.87 3.37
C ILE A 624 35.49 -0.42 1.94
N LEU A 625 34.24 0.00 1.64
CA LEU A 625 33.88 0.48 0.30
C LEU A 625 34.59 1.80 -0.04
N LYS A 626 34.76 2.71 0.93
CA LYS A 626 35.53 3.97 0.74
C LYS A 626 37.00 3.70 0.38
N LEU A 627 37.56 2.63 0.92
CA LEU A 627 38.95 2.21 0.76
C LEU A 627 39.21 1.42 -0.53
N MET A 628 38.16 0.92 -1.19
CA MET A 628 38.28 0.14 -2.43
C MET A 628 38.39 1.00 -3.68
N GLN A 629 39.00 0.44 -4.72
CA GLN A 629 39.01 1.06 -6.05
C GLN A 629 37.58 1.17 -6.60
N PRO A 630 37.20 2.27 -7.29
CA PRO A 630 35.83 2.48 -7.77
C PRO A 630 35.26 1.31 -8.59
N LYS A 631 36.04 0.78 -9.56
CA LYS A 631 35.64 -0.38 -10.38
C LYS A 631 35.42 -1.66 -9.57
N ARG A 632 36.04 -1.78 -8.39
CA ARG A 632 35.82 -2.91 -7.47
C ARG A 632 34.57 -2.74 -6.63
N VAL A 633 34.24 -1.51 -6.24
CA VAL A 633 32.97 -1.19 -5.58
C VAL A 633 31.80 -1.49 -6.51
N GLU A 634 31.90 -1.06 -7.77
CA GLU A 634 30.93 -1.33 -8.83
C GLU A 634 30.74 -2.85 -9.03
N PHE A 635 31.83 -3.59 -9.19
CA PHE A 635 31.79 -5.05 -9.29
C PHE A 635 31.09 -5.72 -8.10
N LEU A 636 31.38 -5.31 -6.86
CA LEU A 636 30.77 -5.92 -5.67
C LEU A 636 29.26 -5.68 -5.59
N LYS A 637 28.81 -4.47 -5.92
CA LYS A 637 27.39 -4.14 -5.96
C LYS A 637 26.65 -4.91 -7.04
N SER A 638 27.23 -5.00 -8.24
CA SER A 638 26.66 -5.81 -9.32
C SER A 638 26.69 -7.30 -9.02
N LEU A 639 27.73 -7.78 -8.31
CA LEU A 639 27.83 -9.16 -7.86
C LEU A 639 26.77 -9.51 -6.82
N GLU A 640 26.51 -8.65 -5.84
CA GLU A 640 25.46 -8.85 -4.83
C GLU A 640 24.09 -9.12 -5.49
N ASN A 641 23.71 -8.29 -6.47
CA ASN A 641 22.48 -8.46 -7.24
C ASN A 641 22.48 -9.74 -8.10
N SER A 642 23.66 -10.20 -8.52
CA SER A 642 23.81 -11.39 -9.36
C SER A 642 23.95 -12.68 -8.56
N LEU A 643 24.04 -12.62 -7.22
CA LEU A 643 24.22 -13.79 -6.37
C LEU A 643 23.16 -14.88 -6.57
N PRO A 644 21.85 -14.57 -6.75
CA PRO A 644 20.86 -15.60 -7.05
C PRO A 644 21.24 -16.41 -8.30
N SER A 645 21.65 -15.73 -9.38
CA SER A 645 22.08 -16.38 -10.63
C SER A 645 23.39 -17.16 -10.48
N VAL A 646 24.35 -16.60 -9.73
CA VAL A 646 25.63 -17.28 -9.42
C VAL A 646 25.39 -18.59 -8.64
N ILE A 647 24.51 -18.57 -7.63
CA ILE A 647 24.19 -19.75 -6.82
C ILE A 647 23.38 -20.77 -7.63
N ASP A 648 22.34 -20.32 -8.36
CA ASP A 648 21.48 -21.21 -9.13
C ASP A 648 22.27 -21.96 -10.20
N ARG A 649 23.10 -21.24 -10.97
CA ARG A 649 23.94 -21.84 -12.02
C ARG A 649 25.07 -22.70 -11.44
N GLY A 650 25.77 -22.20 -10.42
CA GLY A 650 26.97 -22.87 -9.88
C GLY A 650 26.66 -24.14 -9.06
N LEU A 651 25.45 -24.24 -8.49
CA LEU A 651 25.01 -25.41 -7.72
C LEU A 651 23.90 -26.21 -8.41
N ALA A 652 23.64 -25.98 -9.70
CA ALA A 652 22.61 -26.69 -10.47
C ALA A 652 22.72 -28.23 -10.39
N HIS A 653 23.94 -28.75 -10.22
CA HIS A 653 24.25 -30.17 -10.12
C HIS A 653 23.97 -30.79 -8.72
N VAL A 654 23.64 -29.97 -7.71
CA VAL A 654 23.29 -30.41 -6.34
C VAL A 654 22.06 -29.63 -5.83
N PRO A 655 20.83 -30.06 -6.21
CA PRO A 655 19.59 -29.31 -5.95
C PRO A 655 19.34 -28.95 -4.48
N ASP A 656 19.57 -29.88 -3.55
CA ASP A 656 19.37 -29.66 -2.11
C ASP A 656 20.30 -28.55 -1.56
N ARG A 657 21.54 -28.49 -2.06
CA ARG A 657 22.50 -27.47 -1.67
C ARG A 657 22.10 -26.12 -2.25
N ARG A 658 21.74 -26.10 -3.53
CA ARG A 658 21.25 -24.91 -4.22
C ARG A 658 20.07 -24.28 -3.50
N GLU A 659 19.03 -25.07 -3.20
CA GLU A 659 17.83 -24.59 -2.52
C GLU A 659 18.15 -23.93 -1.17
N PHE A 660 19.01 -24.56 -0.37
CA PHE A 660 19.42 -23.96 0.89
C PHE A 660 20.20 -22.66 0.71
N HIS A 661 21.15 -22.60 -0.22
CA HIS A 661 21.96 -21.39 -0.40
C HIS A 661 21.13 -20.22 -0.92
N MET A 662 20.12 -20.51 -1.75
CA MET A 662 19.11 -19.55 -2.18
C MET A 662 18.27 -19.07 -0.99
N LEU A 663 17.73 -19.99 -0.18
CA LEU A 663 16.94 -19.64 1.01
C LEU A 663 17.77 -18.87 2.05
N ALA A 664 19.05 -19.20 2.21
CA ALA A 664 19.95 -18.52 3.13
C ALA A 664 20.31 -17.11 2.65
N LEU A 665 20.45 -16.90 1.33
CA LEU A 665 20.64 -15.59 0.73
C LEU A 665 19.37 -14.74 0.89
N GLU A 666 18.21 -15.28 0.53
CA GLU A 666 16.92 -14.63 0.69
C GLU A 666 16.67 -14.21 2.15
N LYS A 667 16.90 -15.13 3.10
CA LYS A 667 16.81 -14.83 4.54
C LYS A 667 17.80 -13.78 5.01
N ALA A 668 18.98 -13.67 4.38
CA ALA A 668 19.95 -12.64 4.73
C ALA A 668 19.54 -11.29 4.15
N GLN A 669 19.03 -11.25 2.91
CA GLN A 669 18.55 -10.01 2.28
C GLN A 669 17.28 -9.46 2.94
N ASN A 670 16.44 -10.35 3.47
CA ASN A 670 15.20 -10.00 4.19
C ASN A 670 15.41 -9.77 5.71
N GLN A 671 16.66 -9.69 6.18
CA GLN A 671 17.04 -9.52 7.58
C GLN A 671 17.75 -8.19 7.78
#